data_AF-A0A6P9FCB3-F1
#
_entry.id   AF-A0A6P9FCB3-F1
#
_cell.length_a   1.000
_cell.length_b   1.000
_cell.length_c   1.000
_cell.angle_alpha   90.00
_cell.angle_beta   90.00
_cell.angle_gamma   90.00
#
_symmetry.space_group_name_H-M   'P 1'
#
loop_
_entity.id
_entity.type
_entity.pdbx_description
1 polymer ?
#
loop_
_entity_poly.entity_id
_entity_poly.type
_entity_poly.pdbx_seq_one_letter_code
_entity_poly.pdbx_strand_id
1 'polypeptide(L)'
;MSLVIQPSSGIRRSHFLGAGSVQQESPRGLSSPGAGQGRCCPSVWSMKNKEQTLRRLVGLPGCRAAGLELRAGAFAMAPHWAVWLLVVGLWGLGIGAEMWWNLVPRKTVSSGELATVVRRFSQTGIQDFLTLTLTEQTGLLYVGAREALFAFSVEALELQGAISWEAPAEKKAECIQKGKSNQTECFNFIRFLQPYNASHLYVCGTYAFQPKCTYIDMLTFTLERGEFEDGKGKCPYDPAKGHTGLLVDGELYSATLNNFLGTEPVILRNMGPHHSMKTEYLAFWLNEPHFVGSAYIPESVGSFTGDDDKVYFFFSERAVEYDCYAEQVVARVARVCKGDMGGARTLQRKWTTFLKARLVCSAPDRQLYFNQLQALHTLRDTSWHNTTFFGVFRARWGDVDLSAVCEYQLEEIQRVFEGPYKEYREQAQKWGRYTDPVPSPRPGSCINNWHRRHGYTSSLELPDNTLNFIKKHPLMEEQVGPRWGRPLLVKKDTNFTHLVADRVTGLDGATYTVLFIGTGDGWLLKAVNLGPWVHLIEELQVFDQEPVESLVLSRSKKLLFAGSRSQLVQLPLADCVKYRSCADCVLARDPYCAWSVNTSRCVAVDGPFGSSLIQHVTVSDTSGICNLRGNKKGSHPKTSPWWRARTWCCPAASLPTWPTPAGPSGAGTCLRNSPAPSSMTPACRPWS
;
A
#
# COMPACT_ATOMS: atom_id res chain seq x y z
N MET A 1 66.34 -20.06 -29.85
CA MET A 1 67.05 -19.38 -28.75
C MET A 1 66.14 -19.46 -27.51
N SER A 2 66.52 -20.05 -26.37
CA SER A 2 67.70 -19.83 -25.50
C SER A 2 67.50 -18.59 -24.60
N LEU A 3 67.64 -18.63 -23.27
CA LEU A 3 67.96 -19.69 -22.28
C LEU A 3 67.11 -19.40 -21.01
N VAL A 4 66.44 -20.35 -20.34
CA VAL A 4 66.94 -21.18 -19.21
C VAL A 4 67.75 -20.44 -18.13
N ILE A 5 67.25 -20.44 -16.89
CA ILE A 5 67.94 -20.90 -15.66
C ILE A 5 66.86 -21.14 -14.57
N GLN A 6 67.10 -22.14 -13.70
CA GLN A 6 66.18 -22.55 -12.63
C GLN A 6 66.96 -22.73 -11.29
N PRO A 7 66.50 -23.48 -10.25
CA PRO A 7 66.40 -22.96 -8.90
C PRO A 7 67.54 -23.41 -7.96
N SER A 8 67.49 -22.99 -6.69
CA SER A 8 68.17 -23.69 -5.59
C SER A 8 67.35 -23.67 -4.28
N SER A 9 67.66 -24.63 -3.41
CA SER A 9 66.88 -25.07 -2.25
C SER A 9 67.26 -24.36 -0.93
N GLY A 10 66.38 -24.45 0.08
CA GLY A 10 66.69 -24.02 1.45
C GLY A 10 65.80 -24.68 2.51
N ILE A 11 66.35 -25.65 3.25
CA ILE A 11 65.67 -26.35 4.36
C ILE A 11 66.18 -25.80 5.70
N ARG A 12 65.29 -25.52 6.67
CA ARG A 12 65.51 -25.79 8.10
C ARG A 12 64.24 -25.72 8.96
N ARG A 13 64.14 -26.64 9.91
CA ARG A 13 63.26 -26.56 11.09
C ARG A 13 64.02 -25.88 12.24
N SER A 14 63.31 -25.26 13.16
CA SER A 14 63.68 -25.20 14.57
C SER A 14 62.43 -25.12 15.44
N HIS A 15 62.37 -25.95 16.49
CA HIS A 15 61.47 -25.74 17.64
C HIS A 15 62.17 -24.81 18.63
N PHE A 16 61.41 -24.04 19.40
CA PHE A 16 61.76 -23.75 20.79
C PHE A 16 60.50 -23.72 21.66
N LEU A 17 60.69 -23.94 22.97
CA LEU A 17 59.63 -24.12 23.96
C LEU A 17 59.27 -22.80 24.66
N GLY A 18 58.03 -22.71 25.14
CA GLY A 18 57.57 -21.62 26.02
C GLY A 18 56.24 -21.99 26.67
N ALA A 19 56.24 -22.22 27.98
CA ALA A 19 55.04 -22.52 28.77
C ALA A 19 54.68 -21.34 29.68
N GLY A 20 53.39 -21.17 29.97
CA GLY A 20 52.88 -20.16 30.90
C GLY A 20 51.37 -20.27 31.06
N SER A 21 50.88 -20.24 32.31
CA SER A 21 49.50 -20.62 32.66
C SER A 21 48.74 -19.54 33.45
N VAL A 22 47.48 -19.34 33.06
CA VAL A 22 46.29 -18.95 33.85
C VAL A 22 46.49 -18.39 35.27
N GLN A 23 46.09 -17.12 35.45
CA GLN A 23 45.15 -16.57 36.47
C GLN A 23 44.90 -15.10 36.04
N GLN A 24 43.69 -14.55 35.91
CA GLN A 24 42.46 -14.54 36.74
C GLN A 24 42.56 -13.66 37.99
N GLU A 25 42.03 -12.43 37.90
CA GLU A 25 41.66 -11.63 39.08
C GLU A 25 40.46 -10.69 38.78
N SER A 26 39.74 -10.26 39.81
CA SER A 26 38.55 -9.39 39.73
C SER A 26 38.26 -8.76 41.10
N PRO A 27 37.95 -7.45 41.20
CA PRO A 27 37.39 -6.83 42.39
C PRO A 27 35.89 -6.53 42.27
N ARG A 28 35.21 -6.43 43.42
CA ARG A 28 33.75 -6.26 43.53
C ARG A 28 33.34 -4.81 43.84
N GLY A 29 32.27 -4.37 43.18
CA GLY A 29 31.11 -3.61 43.68
C GLY A 29 31.24 -2.48 44.73
N LEU A 30 30.47 -1.41 44.52
CA LEU A 30 30.05 -0.44 45.54
C LEU A 30 28.64 0.09 45.21
N SER A 31 28.03 0.83 46.15
CA SER A 31 26.56 0.95 46.31
C SER A 31 25.91 2.19 45.67
N SER A 32 24.58 2.11 45.49
CA SER A 32 23.68 3.24 45.19
C SER A 32 23.71 4.33 46.27
N PRO A 33 23.22 5.55 45.96
CA PRO A 33 21.95 5.95 46.56
C PRO A 33 21.04 6.84 45.68
N GLY A 34 19.82 7.11 46.17
CA GLY A 34 19.04 8.31 45.81
C GLY A 34 17.96 8.11 44.73
N ALA A 35 16.78 8.69 44.96
CA ALA A 35 15.64 8.66 44.05
C ALA A 35 15.19 10.07 43.67
N GLY A 36 14.70 10.25 42.44
CA GLY A 36 14.02 11.45 41.95
C GLY A 36 12.89 11.07 40.99
N GLN A 37 11.69 11.61 41.19
CA GLN A 37 10.50 11.22 40.40
C GLN A 37 10.29 12.15 39.21
N GLY A 38 9.95 11.57 38.05
CA GLY A 38 9.46 12.28 36.87
C GLY A 38 8.52 11.40 36.06
N ARG A 39 7.20 11.53 36.26
CA ARG A 39 6.18 10.76 35.51
C ARG A 39 5.77 11.50 34.25
N CYS A 40 5.68 10.81 33.10
CA CYS A 40 4.67 11.06 32.07
C CYS A 40 4.72 10.03 30.92
N CYS A 41 3.89 8.99 30.98
CA CYS A 41 3.35 8.24 29.84
C CYS A 41 2.19 7.33 30.32
N PRO A 42 1.26 6.90 29.45
CA PRO A 42 0.03 6.22 29.86
C PRO A 42 0.30 4.81 30.41
N SER A 43 -0.30 4.50 31.56
CA SER A 43 -0.16 3.20 32.22
C SER A 43 -1.12 2.16 31.63
N VAL A 44 -0.60 1.06 31.11
CA VAL A 44 -1.38 -0.12 30.72
C VAL A 44 -1.99 -0.77 31.98
N TRP A 45 -3.27 -0.52 32.23
CA TRP A 45 -4.01 -1.18 33.31
C TRP A 45 -4.45 -2.57 32.86
N SER A 46 -3.78 -3.62 33.35
CA SER A 46 -4.21 -4.99 33.17
C SER A 46 -5.42 -5.29 34.07
N MET A 47 -6.61 -5.42 33.49
CA MET A 47 -7.76 -5.98 34.20
C MET A 47 -7.63 -7.50 34.31
N LYS A 48 -7.15 -7.98 35.46
CA LYS A 48 -7.43 -9.32 35.97
C LYS A 48 -8.04 -9.23 37.38
N ASN A 49 -8.89 -10.20 37.70
CA ASN A 49 -9.61 -10.39 38.96
C ASN A 49 -10.59 -9.28 39.38
N LYS A 50 -11.87 -9.46 39.00
CA LYS A 50 -13.03 -8.95 39.76
C LYS A 50 -14.12 -10.00 40.00
N GLU A 51 -13.69 -11.24 40.25
CA GLU A 51 -14.50 -12.29 40.88
C GLU A 51 -13.66 -12.88 42.03
N GLN A 52 -14.29 -13.09 43.20
CA GLN A 52 -13.73 -13.48 44.52
C GLN A 52 -13.38 -12.36 45.53
N THR A 53 -14.36 -11.58 45.98
CA THR A 53 -14.36 -11.06 47.37
C THR A 53 -15.77 -10.88 47.89
N LEU A 54 -16.41 -11.98 48.32
CA LEU A 54 -17.75 -11.97 48.91
C LEU A 54 -17.73 -12.82 50.19
N ARG A 55 -18.19 -12.23 51.31
CA ARG A 55 -18.19 -12.71 52.73
C ARG A 55 -17.01 -12.20 53.60
N ARG A 56 -17.35 -11.91 54.88
CA ARG A 56 -16.53 -11.30 55.97
C ARG A 56 -16.16 -9.84 55.68
N LEU A 57 -16.48 -8.84 56.51
CA LEU A 57 -16.60 -8.80 57.98
C LEU A 57 -17.92 -8.17 58.50
N VAL A 58 -18.10 -8.23 59.83
CA VAL A 58 -19.24 -7.68 60.59
C VAL A 58 -18.71 -6.90 61.79
N GLY A 59 -19.31 -5.75 62.14
CA GLY A 59 -19.30 -5.26 63.54
C GLY A 59 -18.89 -3.80 63.82
N LEU A 60 -19.87 -2.87 63.74
CA LEU A 60 -20.04 -1.70 64.65
C LEU A 60 -18.92 -0.61 64.68
N PRO A 61 -19.07 0.52 65.41
CA PRO A 61 -20.05 1.56 65.09
C PRO A 61 -19.47 3.01 65.13
N GLY A 62 -20.12 4.01 64.51
CA GLY A 62 -19.68 5.42 64.68
C GLY A 62 -20.48 6.53 63.99
N CYS A 63 -21.21 7.32 64.79
CA CYS A 63 -21.56 8.74 64.62
C CYS A 63 -22.23 9.30 63.34
N ARG A 64 -23.56 9.47 63.48
CA ARG A 64 -24.37 10.68 63.16
C ARG A 64 -24.51 11.16 61.70
N ALA A 65 -25.74 11.12 61.21
CA ALA A 65 -26.21 11.91 60.08
C ALA A 65 -26.47 13.39 60.46
N ALA A 66 -26.40 14.27 59.47
CA ALA A 66 -27.17 15.51 59.44
C ALA A 66 -28.23 15.37 58.35
N GLY A 67 -29.51 15.50 58.70
CA GLY A 67 -30.62 15.38 57.75
C GLY A 67 -30.92 16.69 57.05
N LEU A 68 -31.36 16.64 55.80
CA LEU A 68 -32.04 17.74 55.14
C LEU A 68 -33.33 17.20 54.51
N GLU A 69 -34.48 17.59 55.07
CA GLU A 69 -35.78 17.18 54.54
C GLU A 69 -36.06 17.90 53.22
N LEU A 70 -36.39 17.13 52.17
CA LEU A 70 -36.99 17.65 50.96
C LEU A 70 -38.46 17.22 50.90
N ARG A 71 -39.36 18.20 51.04
CA ARG A 71 -40.81 17.99 51.03
C ARG A 71 -41.26 17.37 49.72
N ALA A 72 -42.17 16.38 49.80
CA ALA A 72 -42.93 15.94 48.64
C ALA A 72 -43.86 17.06 48.17
N GLY A 73 -43.83 17.39 46.87
CA GLY A 73 -44.70 18.40 46.27
C GLY A 73 -44.56 18.46 44.75
N ALA A 74 -45.70 18.62 44.07
CA ALA A 74 -45.86 18.81 42.62
C ALA A 74 -45.23 17.75 41.70
N PHE A 75 -46.05 16.77 41.29
CA PHE A 75 -45.87 16.14 39.98
C PHE A 75 -46.05 17.20 38.88
N ALA A 76 -44.98 17.54 38.18
CA ALA A 76 -45.04 18.26 36.90
C ALA A 76 -44.76 17.27 35.78
N MET A 77 -45.70 17.07 34.86
CA MET A 77 -45.49 16.18 33.71
C MET A 77 -44.43 16.77 32.78
N ALA A 78 -43.29 16.07 32.63
CA ALA A 78 -42.28 16.44 31.67
C ALA A 78 -42.88 16.38 30.25
N PRO A 79 -42.85 17.47 29.46
CA PRO A 79 -43.50 17.51 28.16
C PRO A 79 -42.83 16.55 27.17
N HIS A 80 -43.61 15.95 26.25
CA HIS A 80 -43.15 14.91 25.33
C HIS A 80 -41.88 15.27 24.52
N TRP A 81 -41.61 16.55 24.28
CA TRP A 81 -40.38 16.99 23.60
C TRP A 81 -39.10 16.68 24.41
N ALA A 82 -39.15 16.67 25.74
CA ALA A 82 -37.99 16.33 26.57
C ALA A 82 -37.63 14.83 26.47
N VAL A 83 -38.65 13.96 26.39
CA VAL A 83 -38.45 12.53 26.10
C VAL A 83 -37.93 12.34 24.68
N TRP A 84 -38.45 13.08 23.70
CA TRP A 84 -37.92 13.07 22.33
C TRP A 84 -36.47 13.55 22.23
N LEU A 85 -36.05 14.57 22.99
CA LEU A 85 -34.65 15.00 23.04
C LEU A 85 -33.75 13.98 23.74
N LEU A 86 -34.23 13.27 24.76
CA LEU A 86 -33.50 12.15 25.37
C LEU A 86 -33.37 10.97 24.40
N VAL A 87 -34.41 10.64 23.64
CA VAL A 87 -34.36 9.61 22.59
C VAL A 87 -33.42 10.03 21.46
N VAL A 88 -33.56 11.24 20.90
CA VAL A 88 -32.66 11.75 19.85
C VAL A 88 -31.22 11.88 20.36
N GLY A 89 -31.00 12.23 21.64
CA GLY A 89 -29.68 12.22 22.27
C GLY A 89 -29.08 10.82 22.42
N LEU A 90 -29.88 9.82 22.82
CA LEU A 90 -29.44 8.42 22.92
C LEU A 90 -29.16 7.79 21.55
N TRP A 91 -29.98 8.10 20.54
CA TRP A 91 -29.71 7.69 19.15
C TRP A 91 -28.52 8.45 18.54
N GLY A 92 -28.26 9.68 18.96
CA GLY A 92 -27.14 10.52 18.53
C GLY A 92 -25.78 10.18 19.15
N LEU A 93 -25.72 9.34 20.20
CA LEU A 93 -24.49 9.02 20.94
C LEU A 93 -24.09 7.53 20.90
N GLY A 94 -24.92 6.63 20.35
CA GLY A 94 -24.75 5.18 20.54
C GLY A 94 -24.32 4.32 19.34
N ILE A 95 -24.51 4.77 18.09
CA ILE A 95 -24.54 3.85 16.92
C ILE A 95 -23.41 4.10 15.89
N GLY A 96 -22.52 5.08 16.13
CA GLY A 96 -21.42 5.43 15.20
C GLY A 96 -20.08 4.73 15.46
N ALA A 97 -19.93 4.00 16.57
CA ALA A 97 -18.61 3.65 17.12
C ALA A 97 -17.93 2.42 16.48
N GLU A 98 -18.69 1.45 15.95
CA GLU A 98 -18.17 0.10 15.65
C GLU A 98 -17.97 -0.20 14.14
N MET A 99 -18.35 0.71 13.24
CA MET A 99 -18.37 0.52 11.76
C MET A 99 -17.00 0.32 11.06
N TRP A 100 -15.95 0.01 11.81
CA TRP A 100 -14.57 -0.19 11.33
C TRP A 100 -13.83 -1.27 12.15
N TRP A 101 -14.45 -1.79 13.22
CA TRP A 101 -13.82 -2.68 14.19
C TRP A 101 -14.40 -4.10 14.11
N ASN A 102 -13.55 -5.06 13.77
CA ASN A 102 -13.85 -6.48 13.65
C ASN A 102 -15.08 -6.81 12.78
N LEU A 103 -15.23 -6.09 11.66
CA LEU A 103 -16.35 -6.24 10.73
C LEU A 103 -16.49 -7.70 10.25
N VAL A 104 -17.74 -8.14 10.10
CA VAL A 104 -18.12 -9.43 9.54
C VAL A 104 -18.36 -9.25 8.02
N PRO A 105 -17.73 -10.05 7.14
CA PRO A 105 -18.05 -10.03 5.71
C PRO A 105 -19.50 -10.41 5.44
N ARG A 106 -20.13 -9.75 4.47
CA ARG A 106 -21.52 -10.06 4.09
C ARG A 106 -21.68 -11.50 3.57
N LYS A 107 -20.65 -12.06 2.95
CA LYS A 107 -20.65 -13.43 2.40
C LYS A 107 -19.28 -14.10 2.56
N THR A 108 -19.30 -15.35 2.99
CA THR A 108 -18.14 -16.24 3.04
C THR A 108 -18.23 -17.21 1.87
N VAL A 109 -17.15 -17.42 1.12
CA VAL A 109 -17.09 -18.37 -0.02
C VAL A 109 -16.00 -19.40 0.24
N SER A 110 -16.42 -20.68 0.30
CA SER A 110 -15.52 -21.80 0.57
C SER A 110 -14.60 -22.14 -0.62
N SER A 111 -13.46 -22.79 -0.37
CA SER A 111 -12.51 -23.24 -1.42
C SER A 111 -13.21 -24.12 -2.47
N GLY A 112 -14.18 -24.95 -2.04
CA GLY A 112 -14.99 -25.81 -2.92
C GLY A 112 -15.98 -25.07 -3.81
N GLU A 113 -16.59 -23.97 -3.36
CA GLU A 113 -17.39 -23.09 -4.23
C GLU A 113 -16.48 -22.33 -5.21
N LEU A 114 -15.39 -21.77 -4.67
CA LEU A 114 -14.43 -20.96 -5.40
C LEU A 114 -13.73 -21.72 -6.54
N ALA A 115 -13.53 -23.04 -6.38
CA ALA A 115 -12.93 -23.94 -7.36
C ALA A 115 -13.61 -23.95 -8.74
N THR A 116 -14.87 -23.49 -8.84
CA THR A 116 -15.59 -23.35 -10.12
C THR A 116 -15.29 -22.04 -10.87
N VAL A 117 -14.63 -21.08 -10.20
CA VAL A 117 -14.43 -19.69 -10.67
C VAL A 117 -12.95 -19.36 -10.85
N VAL A 118 -12.04 -20.05 -10.15
CA VAL A 118 -10.60 -19.74 -10.13
C VAL A 118 -9.76 -20.75 -10.91
N ARG A 119 -8.63 -20.31 -11.45
CA ARG A 119 -7.59 -21.20 -11.99
C ARG A 119 -6.42 -21.27 -11.02
N ARG A 120 -5.77 -22.44 -10.93
CA ARG A 120 -4.64 -22.71 -10.03
C ARG A 120 -3.47 -23.26 -10.84
N PHE A 121 -2.25 -22.88 -10.48
CA PHE A 121 -1.01 -23.46 -11.01
C PHE A 121 -0.09 -23.85 -9.85
N SER A 122 0.48 -25.06 -9.91
CA SER A 122 1.50 -25.56 -8.99
C SER A 122 2.40 -26.55 -9.73
N GLN A 123 3.68 -26.64 -9.36
CA GLN A 123 4.63 -27.56 -9.99
C GLN A 123 5.41 -28.36 -8.96
N THR A 124 5.46 -29.68 -9.13
CA THR A 124 6.16 -30.60 -8.23
C THR A 124 7.63 -30.24 -8.08
N GLY A 125 8.10 -30.05 -6.84
CA GLY A 125 9.47 -29.66 -6.50
C GLY A 125 9.71 -28.15 -6.40
N ILE A 126 8.84 -27.33 -7.00
CA ILE A 126 8.90 -25.86 -6.93
C ILE A 126 7.97 -25.36 -5.82
N GLN A 127 8.40 -24.31 -5.13
CA GLN A 127 7.65 -23.68 -4.04
C GLN A 127 7.87 -22.15 -4.07
N ASP A 128 7.19 -21.44 -3.17
CA ASP A 128 7.42 -20.02 -2.86
C ASP A 128 7.14 -19.09 -4.05
N PHE A 129 5.92 -19.14 -4.62
CA PHE A 129 5.45 -18.36 -5.77
C PHE A 129 5.17 -16.87 -5.42
N LEU A 130 6.15 -16.19 -4.82
CA LEU A 130 5.94 -14.95 -4.07
C LEU A 130 6.24 -13.67 -4.89
N THR A 131 7.13 -13.72 -5.88
CA THR A 131 7.51 -12.53 -6.65
C THR A 131 6.67 -12.42 -7.92
N LEU A 132 5.52 -11.74 -7.82
CA LEU A 132 4.58 -11.54 -8.95
C LEU A 132 4.84 -10.22 -9.67
N THR A 133 4.80 -10.22 -11.00
CA THR A 133 5.08 -9.03 -11.82
C THR A 133 4.23 -9.02 -13.09
N LEU A 134 3.26 -8.11 -13.13
CA LEU A 134 2.29 -8.00 -14.22
C LEU A 134 2.71 -6.93 -15.25
N THR A 135 2.68 -7.29 -16.53
CA THR A 135 2.88 -6.37 -17.66
C THR A 135 1.61 -6.28 -18.50
N GLU A 136 0.70 -5.35 -18.14
CA GLU A 136 -0.59 -5.10 -18.81
C GLU A 136 -0.44 -4.87 -20.34
N GLN A 137 0.71 -4.37 -20.79
CA GLN A 137 1.01 -4.06 -22.20
C GLN A 137 1.22 -5.32 -23.06
N THR A 138 1.83 -6.37 -22.50
CA THR A 138 2.10 -7.65 -23.19
C THR A 138 1.05 -8.72 -22.87
N GLY A 139 0.20 -8.49 -21.86
CA GLY A 139 -0.75 -9.48 -21.37
C GLY A 139 -0.08 -10.64 -20.62
N LEU A 140 1.12 -10.43 -20.09
CA LEU A 140 1.90 -11.45 -19.37
C LEU A 140 2.00 -11.17 -17.86
N LEU A 141 2.02 -12.25 -17.09
CA LEU A 141 2.36 -12.30 -15.67
C LEU A 141 3.65 -13.09 -15.52
N TYR A 142 4.70 -12.43 -15.03
CA TYR A 142 5.95 -13.07 -14.65
C TYR A 142 5.94 -13.42 -13.17
N VAL A 143 6.49 -14.59 -12.84
CA VAL A 143 6.45 -15.18 -11.50
C VAL A 143 7.82 -15.71 -11.13
N GLY A 144 8.46 -15.08 -10.14
CA GLY A 144 9.65 -15.59 -9.47
C GLY A 144 9.28 -16.50 -8.31
N ALA A 145 9.78 -17.74 -8.34
CA ALA A 145 9.57 -18.76 -7.32
C ALA A 145 10.89 -19.10 -6.60
N ARG A 146 10.93 -20.20 -5.83
CA ARG A 146 12.20 -20.82 -5.41
C ARG A 146 12.82 -21.60 -6.58
N GLU A 147 14.03 -21.21 -6.94
CA GLU A 147 14.90 -21.74 -8.01
C GLU A 147 14.34 -21.73 -9.44
N ALA A 148 13.14 -21.17 -9.66
CA ALA A 148 12.50 -21.07 -10.95
C ALA A 148 11.86 -19.71 -11.23
N LEU A 149 11.71 -19.39 -12.52
CA LEU A 149 10.86 -18.31 -13.03
C LEU A 149 9.88 -18.82 -14.07
N PHE A 150 8.72 -18.20 -14.14
CA PHE A 150 7.64 -18.55 -15.09
C PHE A 150 7.07 -17.29 -15.76
N ALA A 151 6.55 -17.47 -16.96
CA ALA A 151 5.71 -16.49 -17.66
C ALA A 151 4.34 -17.12 -17.97
N PHE A 152 3.25 -16.41 -17.63
CA PHE A 152 1.88 -16.86 -17.87
C PHE A 152 1.09 -15.85 -18.71
N SER A 153 0.19 -16.35 -19.57
CA SER A 153 -0.88 -15.55 -20.16
C SER A 153 -1.84 -15.07 -19.07
N VAL A 154 -2.03 -13.76 -18.96
CA VAL A 154 -2.90 -13.13 -17.95
C VAL A 154 -4.35 -13.57 -18.10
N GLU A 155 -4.82 -13.86 -19.31
CA GLU A 155 -6.21 -14.26 -19.55
C GLU A 155 -6.47 -15.74 -19.21
N ALA A 156 -5.53 -16.63 -19.55
CA ALA A 156 -5.72 -18.08 -19.48
C ALA A 156 -5.10 -18.75 -18.24
N LEU A 157 -4.15 -18.09 -17.57
CA LEU A 157 -3.15 -18.73 -16.68
C LEU A 157 -2.35 -19.84 -17.39
N GLU A 158 -2.16 -19.70 -18.70
CA GLU A 158 -1.43 -20.66 -19.54
C GLU A 158 0.07 -20.36 -19.51
N LEU A 159 0.89 -21.37 -19.19
CA LEU A 159 2.34 -21.26 -19.10
C LEU A 159 2.95 -21.02 -20.48
N GLN A 160 3.58 -19.85 -20.66
CA GLN A 160 4.26 -19.44 -21.90
C GLN A 160 5.75 -19.81 -21.90
N GLY A 161 6.38 -19.89 -20.73
CA GLY A 161 7.80 -20.22 -20.58
C GLY A 161 8.22 -20.43 -19.14
N ALA A 162 9.30 -21.19 -18.94
CA ALA A 162 9.87 -21.49 -17.62
C ALA A 162 11.40 -21.52 -17.66
N ILE A 163 12.05 -21.02 -16.61
CA ILE A 163 13.51 -20.96 -16.44
C ILE A 163 13.87 -21.63 -15.11
N SER A 164 14.79 -22.61 -15.11
CA SER A 164 15.53 -22.97 -13.88
C SER A 164 16.73 -22.05 -13.69
N TRP A 165 16.83 -21.49 -12.48
CA TRP A 165 17.97 -20.72 -11.98
C TRP A 165 18.32 -21.16 -10.55
N GLU A 166 18.62 -22.45 -10.41
CA GLU A 166 19.09 -23.07 -9.16
C GLU A 166 20.44 -22.50 -8.69
N ALA A 167 20.67 -22.49 -7.37
CA ALA A 167 21.99 -22.22 -6.81
C ALA A 167 22.90 -23.46 -6.96
N PRO A 168 24.15 -23.33 -7.45
CA PRO A 168 25.08 -24.44 -7.63
C PRO A 168 25.38 -25.21 -6.34
N ALA A 169 25.70 -26.50 -6.46
CA ALA A 169 25.93 -27.40 -5.33
C ALA A 169 27.05 -26.90 -4.39
N GLU A 170 28.09 -26.28 -4.94
CA GLU A 170 29.19 -25.65 -4.22
C GLU A 170 28.69 -24.48 -3.37
N LYS A 171 27.76 -23.68 -3.90
CA LYS A 171 27.19 -22.51 -3.21
C LYS A 171 26.16 -22.92 -2.16
N LYS A 172 25.40 -23.99 -2.42
CA LYS A 172 24.58 -24.67 -1.40
C LYS A 172 25.47 -25.20 -0.26
N ALA A 173 26.59 -25.87 -0.56
CA ALA A 173 27.55 -26.34 0.44
C ALA A 173 28.20 -25.21 1.25
N GLU A 174 28.66 -24.12 0.61
CA GLU A 174 29.19 -22.92 1.28
C GLU A 174 28.15 -22.26 2.21
N CYS A 175 26.86 -22.31 1.86
CA CYS A 175 25.76 -21.80 2.68
C CYS A 175 25.54 -22.68 3.92
N ILE A 176 25.52 -24.00 3.75
CA ILE A 176 25.38 -24.97 4.86
C ILE A 176 26.56 -24.89 5.84
N GLN A 177 27.79 -24.74 5.33
CA GLN A 177 28.99 -24.55 6.15
C GLN A 177 28.96 -23.27 7.01
N LYS A 178 28.14 -22.27 6.62
CA LYS A 178 27.89 -21.04 7.40
C LYS A 178 26.71 -21.19 8.39
N GLY A 179 26.23 -22.42 8.62
CA GLY A 179 25.20 -22.74 9.61
C GLY A 179 23.76 -22.52 9.14
N LYS A 180 23.51 -22.42 7.83
CA LYS A 180 22.18 -22.21 7.24
C LYS A 180 21.54 -23.52 6.75
N SER A 181 20.21 -23.56 6.73
CA SER A 181 19.41 -24.76 6.46
C SER A 181 19.44 -25.19 4.99
N ASN A 182 19.88 -26.43 4.74
CA ASN A 182 19.78 -27.10 3.43
C ASN A 182 18.32 -27.37 3.00
N GLN A 183 17.35 -27.32 3.91
CA GLN A 183 15.94 -27.64 3.61
C GLN A 183 15.07 -26.40 3.40
N THR A 184 15.51 -25.21 3.82
CA THR A 184 14.68 -23.99 3.81
C THR A 184 15.41 -22.69 3.44
N GLU A 185 16.74 -22.65 3.44
CA GLU A 185 17.49 -21.39 3.31
C GLU A 185 18.50 -21.39 2.16
N CYS A 186 19.22 -22.50 1.95
CA CYS A 186 20.30 -22.60 0.97
C CYS A 186 19.80 -22.91 -0.46
N PHE A 187 18.92 -22.05 -0.97
CA PHE A 187 18.40 -22.08 -2.34
C PHE A 187 18.48 -20.70 -2.99
N ASN A 188 18.26 -20.61 -4.30
CA ASN A 188 17.98 -19.33 -4.94
C ASN A 188 16.50 -18.96 -4.82
N PHE A 189 16.15 -18.00 -3.95
CA PHE A 189 14.80 -17.42 -3.92
C PHE A 189 14.78 -16.15 -4.76
N ILE A 190 13.87 -16.04 -5.73
CA ILE A 190 13.72 -14.81 -6.52
C ILE A 190 13.05 -13.74 -5.66
N ARG A 191 13.70 -12.57 -5.52
CA ARG A 191 13.24 -11.45 -4.67
C ARG A 191 13.07 -10.14 -5.43
N PHE A 192 13.63 -10.04 -6.63
CA PHE A 192 13.38 -8.93 -7.55
C PHE A 192 13.15 -9.45 -8.96
N LEU A 193 12.14 -8.92 -9.63
CA LEU A 193 11.79 -9.19 -11.02
C LEU A 193 11.00 -7.99 -11.52
N GLN A 194 11.53 -7.20 -12.46
CA GLN A 194 10.81 -6.07 -13.06
C GLN A 194 11.26 -5.85 -14.52
N PRO A 195 10.42 -5.27 -15.39
CA PRO A 195 10.86 -4.80 -16.70
C PRO A 195 12.00 -3.76 -16.57
N TYR A 196 13.08 -3.98 -17.29
CA TYR A 196 14.21 -3.03 -17.39
C TYR A 196 14.08 -2.13 -18.61
N ASN A 197 13.65 -2.70 -19.72
CA ASN A 197 13.32 -1.99 -20.96
C ASN A 197 12.22 -2.75 -21.71
N ALA A 198 11.98 -2.43 -22.98
CA ALA A 198 10.93 -3.07 -23.79
C ALA A 198 11.21 -4.53 -24.22
N SER A 199 12.43 -5.04 -24.02
CA SER A 199 12.84 -6.39 -24.42
C SER A 199 13.44 -7.23 -23.30
N HIS A 200 13.80 -6.66 -22.15
CA HIS A 200 14.45 -7.38 -21.05
C HIS A 200 13.79 -7.08 -19.69
N LEU A 201 13.63 -8.13 -18.88
CA LEU A 201 13.43 -8.01 -17.42
C LEU A 201 14.79 -7.97 -16.73
N TYR A 202 14.90 -7.27 -15.60
CA TYR A 202 15.98 -7.46 -14.63
C TYR A 202 15.48 -8.35 -13.49
N VAL A 203 16.27 -9.35 -13.10
CA VAL A 203 15.94 -10.33 -12.07
C VAL A 203 17.06 -10.41 -11.04
N CYS A 204 16.71 -10.56 -9.76
CA CYS A 204 17.65 -10.91 -8.70
C CYS A 204 17.08 -11.97 -7.76
N GLY A 205 17.97 -12.84 -7.25
CA GLY A 205 17.65 -13.82 -6.22
C GLY A 205 18.73 -13.97 -5.15
N THR A 206 18.39 -14.64 -4.05
CA THR A 206 19.26 -14.82 -2.87
C THR A 206 20.47 -15.72 -3.15
N TYR A 207 20.36 -16.60 -4.17
CA TYR A 207 21.40 -17.48 -4.69
C TYR A 207 22.23 -18.20 -3.60
N ALA A 208 21.54 -18.86 -2.66
CA ALA A 208 22.11 -19.50 -1.47
C ALA A 208 23.01 -18.57 -0.63
N PHE A 209 22.45 -17.43 -0.21
CA PHE A 209 23.12 -16.38 0.57
C PHE A 209 24.34 -15.76 -0.15
N GLN A 210 24.29 -15.66 -1.48
CA GLN A 210 25.30 -14.99 -2.30
C GLN A 210 24.61 -14.21 -3.43
N PRO A 211 23.81 -13.18 -3.13
CA PRO A 211 22.80 -12.65 -4.03
C PRO A 211 23.34 -12.29 -5.42
N LYS A 212 22.59 -12.69 -6.44
CA LYS A 212 22.93 -12.47 -7.85
C LYS A 212 21.81 -11.78 -8.60
N CYS A 213 22.18 -11.03 -9.62
CA CYS A 213 21.25 -10.44 -10.57
C CYS A 213 21.69 -10.73 -12.02
N THR A 214 20.74 -10.71 -12.95
CA THR A 214 20.98 -10.82 -14.39
C THR A 214 19.73 -10.33 -15.15
N TYR A 215 19.73 -10.44 -16.47
CA TYR A 215 18.62 -10.07 -17.34
C TYR A 215 17.91 -11.32 -17.90
N ILE A 216 16.65 -11.16 -18.31
CA ILE A 216 15.85 -12.16 -19.03
C ILE A 216 15.33 -11.51 -20.30
N ASP A 217 15.66 -12.08 -21.46
CA ASP A 217 15.07 -11.68 -22.74
C ASP A 217 13.57 -12.04 -22.75
N MET A 218 12.70 -11.05 -22.98
CA MET A 218 11.25 -11.17 -22.87
C MET A 218 10.59 -11.88 -24.06
N LEU A 219 11.27 -11.98 -25.20
CA LEU A 219 10.74 -12.57 -26.44
C LEU A 219 10.90 -14.10 -26.45
N THR A 220 12.05 -14.58 -25.96
CA THR A 220 12.41 -16.00 -25.86
C THR A 220 12.18 -16.57 -24.46
N PHE A 221 11.99 -15.71 -23.46
CA PHE A 221 11.98 -16.03 -22.03
C PHE A 221 13.21 -16.83 -21.60
N THR A 222 14.40 -16.37 -22.02
CA THR A 222 15.69 -16.97 -21.67
C THR A 222 16.51 -16.09 -20.74
N LEU A 223 17.22 -16.73 -19.80
CA LEU A 223 18.10 -16.08 -18.83
C LEU A 223 19.45 -15.77 -19.47
N GLU A 224 19.97 -14.55 -19.31
CA GLU A 224 21.35 -14.25 -19.69
C GLU A 224 22.34 -14.98 -18.77
N ARG A 225 23.01 -16.01 -19.31
CA ARG A 225 23.98 -16.88 -18.60
C ARG A 225 25.43 -16.39 -18.70
N GLY A 226 25.63 -15.07 -18.82
CA GLY A 226 26.94 -14.44 -18.65
C GLY A 226 27.42 -14.45 -17.19
N GLU A 227 28.46 -13.68 -16.87
CA GLU A 227 28.83 -13.47 -15.46
C GLU A 227 27.73 -12.70 -14.72
N PHE A 228 26.95 -13.40 -13.90
CA PHE A 228 25.87 -12.78 -13.12
C PHE A 228 26.39 -11.63 -12.24
N GLU A 229 25.74 -10.46 -12.35
CA GLU A 229 26.06 -9.27 -11.56
C GLU A 229 26.01 -9.56 -10.05
N ASP A 230 26.84 -8.87 -9.28
CA ASP A 230 26.70 -8.85 -7.82
C ASP A 230 25.33 -8.24 -7.43
N GLY A 231 24.55 -9.01 -6.66
CA GLY A 231 23.26 -8.62 -6.11
C GLY A 231 23.36 -7.97 -4.74
N LYS A 232 24.58 -7.85 -4.16
CA LYS A 232 24.81 -7.19 -2.87
C LYS A 232 24.17 -5.80 -2.82
N GLY A 233 23.28 -5.59 -1.85
CA GLY A 233 22.55 -4.34 -1.67
C GLY A 233 21.39 -4.10 -2.65
N LYS A 234 21.27 -4.89 -3.72
CA LYS A 234 20.12 -4.92 -4.65
C LYS A 234 19.04 -5.92 -4.19
N CYS A 235 19.49 -7.02 -3.59
CA CYS A 235 18.73 -8.23 -3.24
C CYS A 235 19.17 -8.72 -1.84
N PRO A 236 18.28 -9.22 -0.97
CA PRO A 236 18.66 -9.71 0.36
C PRO A 236 19.48 -11.00 0.29
N TYR A 237 20.36 -11.20 1.27
CA TYR A 237 21.06 -12.48 1.49
C TYR A 237 20.10 -13.57 1.99
N ASP A 238 19.20 -13.20 2.90
CA ASP A 238 18.33 -14.10 3.65
C ASP A 238 16.88 -13.98 3.14
N PRO A 239 16.22 -15.08 2.73
CA PRO A 239 14.89 -15.03 2.13
C PRO A 239 13.80 -14.58 3.12
N ALA A 240 14.02 -14.70 4.42
CA ALA A 240 13.07 -14.26 5.45
C ALA A 240 13.18 -12.76 5.79
N LYS A 241 14.13 -12.02 5.19
CA LYS A 241 14.31 -10.59 5.44
C LYS A 241 13.53 -9.72 4.45
N GLY A 242 12.89 -8.68 4.99
CA GLY A 242 12.19 -7.64 4.22
C GLY A 242 13.12 -6.92 3.24
N HIS A 243 12.61 -6.72 2.02
CA HIS A 243 13.29 -6.10 0.89
C HIS A 243 12.25 -5.34 0.07
N THR A 244 12.68 -4.31 -0.64
CA THR A 244 11.90 -3.71 -1.71
C THR A 244 12.82 -3.05 -2.73
N GLY A 245 12.34 -2.87 -3.95
CA GLY A 245 13.02 -2.06 -4.94
C GLY A 245 12.15 -1.76 -6.16
N LEU A 246 12.61 -0.82 -6.96
CA LEU A 246 11.98 -0.43 -8.22
C LEU A 246 13.00 0.14 -9.21
N LEU A 247 12.75 -0.08 -10.50
CA LEU A 247 13.52 0.53 -11.60
C LEU A 247 12.89 1.86 -12.02
N VAL A 248 13.72 2.89 -12.18
CA VAL A 248 13.36 4.22 -12.70
C VAL A 248 14.45 4.67 -13.64
N ASP A 249 14.09 5.00 -14.89
CA ASP A 249 15.00 5.55 -15.90
C ASP A 249 16.32 4.76 -16.12
N GLY A 250 16.29 3.44 -15.87
CA GLY A 250 17.43 2.52 -15.95
C GLY A 250 18.25 2.36 -14.66
N GLU A 251 17.92 3.11 -13.60
CA GLU A 251 18.53 2.98 -12.27
C GLU A 251 17.66 2.13 -11.34
N LEU A 252 18.28 1.21 -10.59
CA LEU A 252 17.63 0.42 -9.56
C LEU A 252 17.73 1.13 -8.21
N TYR A 253 16.57 1.54 -7.70
CA TYR A 253 16.39 1.99 -6.32
C TYR A 253 15.98 0.78 -5.48
N SER A 254 16.72 0.48 -4.41
CA SER A 254 16.57 -0.75 -3.63
C SER A 254 16.80 -0.50 -2.14
N ALA A 255 16.12 -1.26 -1.28
CA ALA A 255 16.23 -1.16 0.16
C ALA A 255 16.28 -2.57 0.78
N THR A 256 17.41 -2.90 1.43
CA THR A 256 17.72 -4.26 1.86
C THR A 256 18.86 -4.29 2.88
N LEU A 257 19.33 -5.50 3.21
CA LEU A 257 20.48 -5.74 4.08
C LEU A 257 21.72 -6.10 3.22
N ASN A 258 22.79 -5.32 3.39
CA ASN A 258 24.01 -5.31 2.58
C ASN A 258 24.99 -6.46 2.89
N ASN A 259 24.73 -7.27 3.92
CA ASN A 259 25.65 -8.32 4.37
C ASN A 259 24.94 -9.63 4.78
N PHE A 260 25.72 -10.71 4.83
CA PHE A 260 25.25 -12.07 5.16
C PHE A 260 24.56 -12.16 6.53
N LEU A 261 25.01 -11.37 7.52
CA LEU A 261 24.48 -11.38 8.88
C LEU A 261 23.15 -10.61 9.01
N GLY A 262 22.76 -9.81 8.02
CA GLY A 262 21.57 -8.97 8.07
C GLY A 262 21.69 -7.76 9.00
N THR A 263 22.90 -7.26 9.25
CA THR A 263 23.19 -6.17 10.21
C THR A 263 23.53 -4.83 9.58
N GLU A 264 23.83 -4.79 8.28
CA GLU A 264 24.07 -3.54 7.53
C GLU A 264 22.84 -3.15 6.69
N PRO A 265 21.88 -2.35 7.19
CA PRO A 265 20.79 -1.86 6.37
C PRO A 265 21.28 -0.81 5.36
N VAL A 266 20.72 -0.84 4.15
CA VAL A 266 21.03 0.13 3.09
C VAL A 266 19.79 0.47 2.27
N ILE A 267 19.63 1.76 1.97
CA ILE A 267 18.84 2.22 0.82
C ILE A 267 19.83 2.69 -0.25
N LEU A 268 19.80 2.02 -1.41
CA LEU A 268 20.82 2.02 -2.46
C LEU A 268 20.21 2.40 -3.81
N ARG A 269 20.84 3.31 -4.54
CA ARG A 269 20.70 3.42 -6.00
C ARG A 269 21.92 2.84 -6.67
N ASN A 270 21.71 2.03 -7.70
CA ASN A 270 22.75 1.39 -8.50
C ASN A 270 22.25 1.24 -9.96
N MET A 271 23.11 0.79 -10.87
CA MET A 271 22.86 0.80 -12.33
C MET A 271 22.73 2.23 -12.89
N GLY A 272 22.55 2.34 -14.22
CA GLY A 272 22.50 3.64 -14.92
C GLY A 272 23.85 4.36 -15.05
N PRO A 273 23.84 5.63 -15.48
CA PRO A 273 25.06 6.41 -15.77
C PRO A 273 25.69 7.07 -14.54
N HIS A 274 24.96 7.18 -13.44
CA HIS A 274 25.44 7.87 -12.24
C HIS A 274 26.27 6.95 -11.34
N HIS A 275 27.02 7.54 -10.40
CA HIS A 275 27.64 6.77 -9.33
C HIS A 275 26.57 6.19 -8.39
N SER A 276 26.79 4.98 -7.89
CA SER A 276 25.92 4.35 -6.91
C SER A 276 25.87 5.17 -5.61
N MET A 277 24.66 5.39 -5.12
CA MET A 277 24.32 6.26 -3.98
C MET A 277 23.75 5.44 -2.83
N LYS A 278 24.17 5.71 -1.58
CA LYS A 278 23.66 4.97 -0.42
C LYS A 278 23.45 5.78 0.86
N THR A 279 22.73 5.21 1.82
CA THR A 279 22.56 5.75 3.18
C THR A 279 23.86 5.73 3.99
N GLU A 280 23.96 6.62 4.99
CA GLU A 280 24.98 6.49 6.04
C GLU A 280 24.70 5.28 6.95
N TYR A 281 25.75 4.63 7.44
CA TYR A 281 25.68 3.53 8.40
C TYR A 281 25.59 4.07 9.84
N LEU A 282 24.52 4.81 10.13
CA LEU A 282 24.25 5.43 11.43
C LEU A 282 22.85 5.04 11.89
N ALA A 283 22.69 4.60 13.14
CA ALA A 283 21.40 4.08 13.63
C ALA A 283 20.23 5.06 13.44
N PHE A 284 20.45 6.36 13.65
CA PHE A 284 19.40 7.36 13.46
C PHE A 284 19.01 7.58 11.97
N TRP A 285 19.80 7.11 10.99
CA TRP A 285 19.38 6.97 9.59
C TRP A 285 18.52 5.73 9.39
N LEU A 286 19.00 4.55 9.80
CA LEU A 286 18.31 3.25 9.68
C LEU A 286 18.70 2.35 10.86
N ASN A 287 17.71 1.86 11.62
CA ASN A 287 17.95 1.07 12.83
C ASN A 287 17.20 -0.27 12.80
N GLU A 288 17.90 -1.37 12.45
CA GLU A 288 17.29 -2.71 12.27
C GLU A 288 16.00 -2.70 11.40
N PRO A 289 15.97 -2.05 10.22
CA PRO A 289 14.75 -1.90 9.45
C PRO A 289 14.29 -3.21 8.80
N HIS A 290 12.98 -3.46 8.87
CA HIS A 290 12.26 -4.40 8.02
C HIS A 290 11.62 -3.64 6.85
N PHE A 291 12.24 -3.72 5.67
CA PHE A 291 11.73 -3.07 4.46
C PHE A 291 10.49 -3.77 3.91
N VAL A 292 9.51 -2.98 3.46
CA VAL A 292 8.18 -3.47 3.06
C VAL A 292 7.79 -3.05 1.64
N GLY A 293 8.01 -1.79 1.26
CA GLY A 293 7.55 -1.26 -0.01
C GLY A 293 8.26 0.01 -0.44
N SER A 294 8.25 0.30 -1.73
CA SER A 294 8.79 1.52 -2.31
C SER A 294 7.89 2.04 -3.42
N ALA A 295 7.95 3.35 -3.67
CA ALA A 295 7.11 4.01 -4.65
C ALA A 295 7.84 5.20 -5.31
N TYR A 296 7.97 5.14 -6.63
CA TYR A 296 8.33 6.30 -7.45
C TYR A 296 7.14 7.24 -7.61
N ILE A 297 7.35 8.55 -7.47
CA ILE A 297 6.36 9.60 -7.73
C ILE A 297 7.00 10.66 -8.65
N PRO A 298 6.42 10.92 -9.85
CA PRO A 298 6.98 11.84 -10.82
C PRO A 298 6.60 13.30 -10.50
N GLU A 299 7.04 13.79 -9.33
CA GLU A 299 6.66 15.11 -8.80
C GLU A 299 7.18 16.30 -9.62
N SER A 300 8.10 16.09 -10.58
CA SER A 300 8.50 17.13 -11.54
C SER A 300 7.40 17.47 -12.56
N VAL A 301 6.49 16.53 -12.84
CA VAL A 301 5.46 16.66 -13.88
C VAL A 301 4.42 17.70 -13.46
N GLY A 302 4.44 18.87 -14.12
CA GLY A 302 3.58 20.01 -13.78
C GLY A 302 4.10 20.87 -12.61
N SER A 303 5.33 20.66 -12.14
CA SER A 303 5.88 21.38 -11.00
C SER A 303 6.22 22.84 -11.32
N PHE A 304 5.39 23.77 -10.86
CA PHE A 304 5.65 25.22 -10.98
C PHE A 304 6.95 25.67 -10.28
N THR A 305 7.37 24.96 -9.24
CA THR A 305 8.65 25.18 -8.54
C THR A 305 9.83 24.54 -9.25
N GLY A 306 9.60 23.74 -10.30
CA GLY A 306 10.63 22.96 -10.99
C GLY A 306 11.31 21.96 -10.08
N ASP A 307 10.54 21.39 -9.15
CA ASP A 307 10.98 20.34 -8.23
C ASP A 307 11.27 19.02 -8.95
N ASP A 308 11.93 18.09 -8.26
CA ASP A 308 12.39 16.81 -8.80
C ASP A 308 11.48 15.65 -8.40
N ASP A 309 11.55 14.56 -9.18
CA ASP A 309 10.87 13.31 -8.90
C ASP A 309 11.45 12.64 -7.64
N LYS A 310 10.63 11.84 -6.96
CA LYS A 310 10.99 11.28 -5.65
C LYS A 310 10.74 9.78 -5.58
N VAL A 311 11.62 9.08 -4.87
CA VAL A 311 11.44 7.66 -4.52
C VAL A 311 11.22 7.56 -3.03
N TYR A 312 10.03 7.06 -2.67
CA TYR A 312 9.61 6.83 -1.30
C TYR A 312 9.88 5.38 -0.89
N PHE A 313 10.23 5.17 0.38
CA PHE A 313 10.51 3.86 0.97
C PHE A 313 9.72 3.71 2.28
N PHE A 314 9.13 2.54 2.49
CA PHE A 314 8.25 2.23 3.60
C PHE A 314 8.75 0.98 4.33
N PHE A 315 8.92 1.10 5.64
CA PHE A 315 9.56 0.09 6.47
C PHE A 315 9.14 0.22 7.93
N SER A 316 9.34 -0.84 8.72
CA SER A 316 9.34 -0.76 10.19
C SER A 316 10.77 -0.71 10.68
N GLU A 317 11.11 0.08 11.71
CA GLU A 317 12.45 0.11 12.32
C GLU A 317 12.38 0.18 13.85
N ARG A 318 13.49 -0.12 14.52
CA ARG A 318 13.71 0.16 15.96
C ARG A 318 13.80 1.68 16.17
N ALA A 319 12.80 2.29 16.79
CA ALA A 319 12.81 3.73 17.05
C ALA A 319 14.03 4.13 17.89
N VAL A 320 14.69 5.22 17.49
CA VAL A 320 15.76 5.84 18.30
C VAL A 320 15.20 6.88 19.26
N GLU A 321 13.99 7.38 18.99
CA GLU A 321 13.39 8.53 19.68
C GLU A 321 12.57 8.22 20.93
N TYR A 322 12.45 6.95 21.31
CA TYR A 322 11.71 6.51 22.49
C TYR A 322 12.65 5.85 23.50
N ASP A 323 12.94 6.56 24.60
CA ASP A 323 13.55 5.99 25.80
C ASP A 323 12.48 5.26 26.61
N CYS A 324 12.41 3.94 26.43
CA CYS A 324 11.39 3.06 26.99
C CYS A 324 12.02 1.73 27.44
N TYR A 325 11.56 1.19 28.57
CA TYR A 325 11.98 -0.13 29.08
C TYR A 325 11.72 -1.32 28.13
N ALA A 326 10.91 -1.11 27.09
CA ALA A 326 10.65 -2.08 26.02
C ALA A 326 10.89 -1.42 24.67
N GLU A 327 11.66 -2.10 23.82
CA GLU A 327 12.11 -1.64 22.51
C GLU A 327 10.91 -1.30 21.60
N GLN A 328 10.79 -0.04 21.17
CA GLN A 328 9.67 0.40 20.34
C GLN A 328 10.02 0.27 18.85
N VAL A 329 9.47 -0.75 18.19
CA VAL A 329 9.39 -0.75 16.71
C VAL A 329 8.36 0.30 16.27
N VAL A 330 8.63 1.04 15.19
CA VAL A 330 7.69 1.96 14.54
C VAL A 330 7.76 1.88 13.03
N ALA A 331 6.63 2.12 12.36
CA ALA A 331 6.59 2.29 10.91
C ALA A 331 7.12 3.68 10.48
N ARG A 332 7.74 3.72 9.31
CA ARG A 332 8.32 4.90 8.67
C ARG A 332 7.86 5.02 7.22
N VAL A 333 7.79 6.27 6.77
CA VAL A 333 7.99 6.63 5.36
C VAL A 333 9.28 7.44 5.27
N ALA A 334 10.10 7.13 4.27
CA ALA A 334 11.28 7.90 3.90
C ALA A 334 11.23 8.29 2.43
N ARG A 335 12.04 9.27 2.03
CA ARG A 335 12.18 9.69 0.62
C ARG A 335 13.62 10.03 0.25
N VAL A 336 13.92 9.95 -1.05
CA VAL A 336 15.08 10.57 -1.73
C VAL A 336 14.62 11.22 -3.03
N CYS A 337 15.38 12.19 -3.54
CA CYS A 337 15.14 12.79 -4.86
C CYS A 337 15.89 12.01 -5.95
N LYS A 338 15.33 11.93 -7.16
CA LYS A 338 15.89 11.15 -8.28
C LYS A 338 17.26 11.69 -8.71
N GLY A 339 17.38 13.00 -8.87
CA GLY A 339 18.60 13.72 -9.26
C GLY A 339 19.62 13.97 -8.14
N ASP A 340 19.53 13.29 -7.00
CA ASP A 340 20.56 13.34 -5.95
C ASP A 340 21.85 12.66 -6.45
N MET A 341 22.96 13.39 -6.37
CA MET A 341 24.31 12.99 -6.82
C MET A 341 25.32 12.92 -5.67
N GLY A 342 24.85 13.11 -4.43
CA GLY A 342 25.71 13.28 -3.25
C GLY A 342 26.26 14.70 -3.14
N GLY A 343 27.08 14.92 -2.10
CA GLY A 343 27.81 16.18 -1.91
C GLY A 343 29.29 16.05 -2.32
N ALA A 344 29.91 17.15 -2.74
CA ALA A 344 31.29 17.14 -3.22
C ALA A 344 32.34 16.82 -2.13
N ARG A 345 32.05 17.09 -0.85
CA ARG A 345 32.96 16.89 0.29
C ARG A 345 32.28 16.13 1.42
N THR A 346 31.27 16.73 2.04
CA THR A 346 30.35 16.02 2.92
C THR A 346 29.40 15.14 2.10
N LEU A 347 29.04 13.94 2.59
CA LEU A 347 28.13 13.00 1.91
C LEU A 347 28.53 12.61 0.47
N GLN A 348 29.83 12.45 0.19
CA GLN A 348 30.30 11.85 -1.07
C GLN A 348 29.69 10.45 -1.29
N ARG A 349 29.03 10.27 -2.45
CA ARG A 349 28.28 9.04 -2.84
C ARG A 349 27.21 8.60 -1.82
N LYS A 350 26.66 9.56 -1.06
CA LYS A 350 25.59 9.32 -0.07
C LYS A 350 24.50 10.37 -0.19
N TRP A 351 23.26 9.97 0.04
CA TRP A 351 22.08 10.80 -0.17
C TRP A 351 22.19 12.15 0.57
N THR A 352 22.06 13.26 -0.15
CA THR A 352 21.85 14.60 0.46
C THR A 352 20.38 14.90 0.70
N THR A 353 19.48 14.08 0.14
CA THR A 353 18.02 14.28 0.12
C THR A 353 17.23 13.27 0.97
N PHE A 354 17.92 12.38 1.69
CA PHE A 354 17.29 11.38 2.55
C PHE A 354 16.62 12.01 3.78
N LEU A 355 15.31 11.84 3.88
CA LEU A 355 14.51 12.16 5.08
C LEU A 355 13.57 11.00 5.40
N LYS A 356 13.25 10.80 6.68
CA LYS A 356 12.22 9.88 7.19
C LYS A 356 11.30 10.52 8.23
N ALA A 357 10.05 10.10 8.24
CA ALA A 357 9.04 10.49 9.21
C ALA A 357 8.35 9.24 9.79
N ARG A 358 7.78 9.34 10.99
CA ARG A 358 6.94 8.25 11.55
C ARG A 358 5.63 8.16 10.76
N LEU A 359 5.27 6.95 10.35
CA LEU A 359 3.99 6.63 9.74
C LEU A 359 3.08 6.02 10.82
N VAL A 360 1.95 6.65 11.11
CA VAL A 360 1.12 6.29 12.27
C VAL A 360 -0.19 5.63 11.83
N CYS A 361 -0.35 4.36 12.18
CA CYS A 361 -1.65 3.70 12.21
C CYS A 361 -2.04 3.46 13.67
N SER A 362 -3.14 4.05 14.13
CA SER A 362 -3.56 4.00 15.55
C SER A 362 -5.07 4.17 15.71
N ALA A 363 -5.61 3.61 16.78
CA ALA A 363 -6.98 3.80 17.26
C ALA A 363 -6.92 4.56 18.60
N PRO A 364 -6.97 5.91 18.61
CA PRO A 364 -6.76 6.71 19.83
C PRO A 364 -7.84 6.48 20.90
N ASP A 365 -9.07 6.22 20.47
CA ASP A 365 -10.23 5.85 21.29
C ASP A 365 -10.01 4.58 22.11
N ARG A 366 -9.22 3.63 21.58
CA ARG A 366 -8.86 2.36 22.23
C ARG A 366 -7.42 2.35 22.77
N GLN A 367 -6.68 3.47 22.61
CA GLN A 367 -5.26 3.63 22.96
C GLN A 367 -4.32 2.61 22.26
N LEU A 368 -4.69 2.14 21.06
CA LEU A 368 -3.93 1.12 20.31
C LEU A 368 -3.08 1.74 19.20
N TYR A 369 -1.85 1.22 19.05
CA TYR A 369 -0.91 1.60 17.99
C TYR A 369 -0.51 0.36 17.18
N PHE A 370 -0.71 0.43 15.86
CA PHE A 370 -0.36 -0.62 14.91
C PHE A 370 1.02 -0.28 14.33
N ASN A 371 2.05 -0.54 15.13
CA ASN A 371 3.42 -0.09 14.87
C ASN A 371 4.18 -0.92 13.80
N GLN A 372 3.75 -2.14 13.48
CA GLN A 372 4.47 -3.04 12.56
C GLN A 372 3.81 -3.06 11.18
N LEU A 373 4.34 -2.27 10.23
CA LEU A 373 3.94 -2.34 8.82
C LEU A 373 4.34 -3.71 8.22
N GLN A 374 3.39 -4.40 7.59
CA GLN A 374 3.54 -5.72 6.94
C GLN A 374 3.62 -5.60 5.41
N ALA A 375 2.68 -4.87 4.81
CA ALA A 375 2.59 -4.65 3.36
C ALA A 375 2.16 -3.21 3.03
N LEU A 376 2.45 -2.78 1.79
CA LEU A 376 2.11 -1.47 1.25
C LEU A 376 1.54 -1.62 -0.17
N HIS A 377 0.47 -0.88 -0.48
CA HIS A 377 0.01 -0.66 -1.84
C HIS A 377 -0.01 0.82 -2.19
N THR A 378 0.45 1.17 -3.39
CA THR A 378 0.46 2.55 -3.91
C THR A 378 -0.56 2.70 -5.03
N LEU A 379 -1.70 3.32 -4.71
CA LEU A 379 -2.77 3.59 -5.65
C LEU A 379 -2.57 4.98 -6.27
N ARG A 380 -1.90 5.01 -7.44
CA ARG A 380 -1.75 6.22 -8.25
C ARG A 380 -3.08 6.62 -8.91
N ASP A 381 -3.22 7.91 -9.17
CA ASP A 381 -4.29 8.51 -9.98
C ASP A 381 -3.70 8.99 -11.31
N THR A 382 -4.57 9.50 -12.18
CA THR A 382 -4.27 10.35 -13.35
C THR A 382 -3.34 11.53 -13.03
N SER A 383 -3.44 12.11 -11.83
CA SER A 383 -2.53 13.13 -11.31
C SER A 383 -1.77 12.59 -10.09
N TRP A 384 -0.45 12.78 -10.06
CA TRP A 384 0.38 12.24 -8.98
C TRP A 384 0.03 12.82 -7.59
N HIS A 385 -0.51 14.04 -7.53
CA HIS A 385 -0.99 14.68 -6.29
C HIS A 385 -2.00 13.81 -5.53
N ASN A 386 -2.88 13.10 -6.25
CA ASN A 386 -3.93 12.25 -5.69
C ASN A 386 -3.45 10.83 -5.32
N THR A 387 -2.13 10.58 -5.32
CA THR A 387 -1.58 9.26 -4.97
C THR A 387 -1.93 8.91 -3.52
N THR A 388 -2.50 7.72 -3.36
CA THR A 388 -2.97 7.19 -2.07
C THR A 388 -2.16 5.95 -1.70
N PHE A 389 -1.65 5.90 -0.47
CA PHE A 389 -0.92 4.75 0.06
C PHE A 389 -1.81 3.99 1.05
N PHE A 390 -1.91 2.68 0.88
CA PHE A 390 -2.59 1.78 1.81
C PHE A 390 -1.54 0.92 2.50
N GLY A 391 -1.43 1.05 3.82
CA GLY A 391 -0.53 0.23 4.64
C GLY A 391 -1.31 -0.82 5.43
N VAL A 392 -0.81 -2.05 5.44
CA VAL A 392 -1.26 -3.14 6.32
C VAL A 392 -0.37 -3.16 7.55
N PHE A 393 -0.95 -3.12 8.75
CA PHE A 393 -0.21 -3.05 10.01
C PHE A 393 -0.68 -4.11 11.02
N ARG A 394 0.25 -4.61 11.85
CA ARG A 394 -0.03 -5.53 12.96
C ARG A 394 0.18 -4.84 14.32
N ALA A 395 -0.62 -5.26 15.30
CA ALA A 395 -0.47 -4.96 16.72
C ALA A 395 -0.75 -6.21 17.57
N ARG A 396 -0.43 -6.13 18.87
CA ARG A 396 -0.89 -7.09 19.89
C ARG A 396 -1.63 -6.36 21.00
N TRP A 397 -2.71 -6.96 21.49
CA TRP A 397 -3.52 -6.41 22.57
C TRP A 397 -3.83 -7.50 23.60
N GLY A 398 -2.98 -7.59 24.64
CA GLY A 398 -2.90 -8.79 25.46
C GLY A 398 -2.43 -9.98 24.60
N ASP A 399 -3.13 -11.10 24.70
CA ASP A 399 -2.84 -12.32 23.95
C ASP A 399 -3.45 -12.34 22.54
N VAL A 400 -4.21 -11.30 22.15
CA VAL A 400 -4.89 -11.17 20.84
C VAL A 400 -3.96 -10.47 19.84
N ASP A 401 -3.72 -11.11 18.69
CA ASP A 401 -3.14 -10.45 17.51
C ASP A 401 -4.20 -9.62 16.78
N LEU A 402 -3.84 -8.41 16.37
CA LEU A 402 -4.72 -7.47 15.65
C LEU A 402 -4.08 -7.05 14.33
N SER A 403 -4.88 -6.97 13.27
CA SER A 403 -4.47 -6.40 11.98
C SER A 403 -5.31 -5.19 11.61
N ALA A 404 -4.69 -4.19 10.98
CA ALA A 404 -5.33 -2.96 10.56
C ALA A 404 -4.91 -2.53 9.14
N VAL A 405 -5.79 -1.80 8.47
CA VAL A 405 -5.47 -1.08 7.22
C VAL A 405 -5.61 0.42 7.44
N CYS A 406 -4.58 1.19 7.13
CA CYS A 406 -4.59 2.65 7.16
C CYS A 406 -4.36 3.25 5.77
N GLU A 407 -5.09 4.32 5.46
CA GLU A 407 -5.02 5.11 4.22
C GLU A 407 -4.24 6.40 4.47
N TYR A 408 -3.30 6.75 3.58
CA TYR A 408 -2.48 7.96 3.64
C TYR A 408 -2.49 8.67 2.29
N GLN A 409 -2.56 10.02 2.29
CA GLN A 409 -2.43 10.84 1.09
C GLN A 409 -0.98 11.34 0.94
N LEU A 410 -0.49 11.46 -0.30
CA LEU A 410 0.84 12.01 -0.58
C LEU A 410 1.04 13.43 -0.01
N GLU A 411 0.01 14.27 -0.09
CA GLU A 411 0.00 15.65 0.41
C GLU A 411 0.42 15.75 1.89
N GLU A 412 -0.11 14.89 2.77
CA GLU A 412 0.26 14.86 4.19
C GLU A 412 1.71 14.39 4.41
N ILE A 413 2.20 13.47 3.56
CA ILE A 413 3.60 13.02 3.58
C ILE A 413 4.54 14.16 3.17
N GLN A 414 4.20 14.91 2.11
CA GLN A 414 4.95 16.08 1.66
C GLN A 414 4.96 17.17 2.75
N ARG A 415 3.79 17.50 3.32
CA ARG A 415 3.63 18.48 4.42
C ARG A 415 4.53 18.16 5.62
N VAL A 416 4.63 16.89 6.02
CA VAL A 416 5.51 16.46 7.12
C VAL A 416 7.00 16.57 6.76
N PHE A 417 7.40 16.33 5.51
CA PHE A 417 8.79 16.55 5.07
C PHE A 417 9.17 18.04 4.92
N GLU A 418 8.18 18.94 4.82
CA GLU A 418 8.35 20.40 4.92
C GLU A 418 8.28 20.92 6.36
N GLY A 419 7.81 20.09 7.30
CA GLY A 419 7.75 20.36 8.74
C GLY A 419 9.12 20.45 9.45
N PRO A 420 9.13 20.54 10.79
CA PRO A 420 10.35 20.64 11.59
C PRO A 420 11.10 19.31 11.73
N TYR A 421 12.43 19.39 11.80
CA TYR A 421 13.33 18.25 12.07
C TYR A 421 13.31 17.85 13.56
N LYS A 422 13.80 16.65 13.85
CA LYS A 422 13.99 16.11 15.19
C LYS A 422 15.48 15.92 15.49
N GLU A 423 15.91 16.27 16.70
CA GLU A 423 17.30 16.18 17.17
C GLU A 423 17.35 15.46 18.53
N TYR A 424 18.48 14.79 18.83
CA TYR A 424 18.80 14.32 20.17
C TYR A 424 19.43 15.45 20.98
N ARG A 425 18.69 15.99 21.96
CA ARG A 425 19.16 17.08 22.82
C ARG A 425 19.96 16.51 23.99
N GLU A 426 21.28 16.45 23.85
CA GLU A 426 22.22 15.90 24.85
C GLU A 426 21.97 16.45 26.26
N GLN A 427 21.78 17.77 26.40
CA GLN A 427 21.50 18.44 27.69
C GLN A 427 20.26 17.91 28.42
N ALA A 428 19.29 17.36 27.68
CA ALA A 428 18.05 16.81 28.21
C ALA A 428 17.94 15.28 28.04
N GLN A 429 19.02 14.65 27.56
CA GLN A 429 19.16 13.22 27.23
C GLN A 429 17.98 12.63 26.41
N LYS A 430 17.30 13.45 25.60
CA LYS A 430 16.07 13.06 24.90
C LYS A 430 15.95 13.63 23.50
N TRP A 431 15.20 12.94 22.65
CA TRP A 431 14.82 13.45 21.34
C TRP A 431 13.68 14.47 21.41
N GLY A 432 13.66 15.41 20.47
CA GLY A 432 12.53 16.33 20.26
C GLY A 432 12.78 17.30 19.10
N ARG A 433 11.79 18.16 18.83
CA ARG A 433 11.84 19.22 17.83
C ARG A 433 13.16 19.99 17.84
N TYR A 434 13.77 20.15 16.67
CA TYR A 434 14.83 21.13 16.43
C TYR A 434 14.24 22.56 16.43
N THR A 435 14.86 23.49 17.16
CA THR A 435 14.33 24.85 17.39
C THR A 435 15.16 25.97 16.77
N ASP A 436 16.38 25.65 16.37
CA ASP A 436 17.39 26.65 16.05
C ASP A 436 17.35 26.95 14.52
N PRO A 437 18.10 27.93 13.99
CA PRO A 437 18.02 28.29 12.58
C PRO A 437 18.44 27.15 11.64
N VAL A 438 17.48 26.62 10.87
CA VAL A 438 17.73 25.64 9.81
C VAL A 438 18.56 26.30 8.69
N PRO A 439 19.61 25.64 8.15
CA PRO A 439 20.39 26.14 7.02
C PRO A 439 19.57 26.45 5.77
N SER A 440 20.17 27.27 4.90
CA SER A 440 19.67 27.56 3.54
C SER A 440 20.79 27.24 2.54
N PRO A 441 20.54 26.49 1.44
CA PRO A 441 19.31 25.79 1.05
C PRO A 441 18.77 24.83 2.13
N ARG A 442 17.47 24.52 2.08
CA ARG A 442 16.81 23.67 3.09
C ARG A 442 17.44 22.26 3.08
N PRO A 443 17.95 21.75 4.22
CA PRO A 443 18.52 20.41 4.29
C PRO A 443 17.52 19.33 3.84
N GLY A 444 17.88 18.56 2.82
CA GLY A 444 17.07 17.46 2.30
C GLY A 444 16.01 17.82 1.24
N SER A 445 15.87 19.07 0.79
CA SER A 445 15.04 19.39 -0.39
C SER A 445 15.73 18.99 -1.70
N CYS A 446 14.96 18.71 -2.75
CA CYS A 446 15.51 18.49 -4.09
C CYS A 446 15.96 19.82 -4.72
N ILE A 447 16.82 19.73 -5.74
CA ILE A 447 17.25 20.90 -6.51
C ILE A 447 16.09 21.38 -7.38
N ASN A 448 15.55 22.55 -7.04
CA ASN A 448 14.40 23.17 -7.71
C ASN A 448 14.75 24.56 -8.31
N ASN A 449 13.77 25.29 -8.85
CA ASN A 449 14.01 26.58 -9.50
C ASN A 449 14.54 27.67 -8.54
N TRP A 450 14.30 27.57 -7.23
CA TRP A 450 14.94 28.46 -6.25
C TRP A 450 16.43 28.13 -6.12
N HIS A 451 16.78 26.84 -6.02
CA HIS A 451 18.17 26.38 -5.93
C HIS A 451 18.99 26.82 -7.14
N ARG A 452 18.47 26.58 -8.35
CA ARG A 452 19.13 26.94 -9.62
C ARG A 452 19.40 28.44 -9.74
N ARG A 453 18.49 29.30 -9.25
CA ARG A 453 18.65 30.77 -9.21
C ARG A 453 19.72 31.25 -8.22
N HIS A 454 20.09 30.44 -7.24
CA HIS A 454 21.14 30.75 -6.26
C HIS A 454 22.47 30.02 -6.54
N GLY A 455 22.63 29.47 -7.76
CA GLY A 455 23.86 28.81 -8.20
C GLY A 455 23.97 27.32 -7.82
N TYR A 456 22.89 26.70 -7.32
CA TYR A 456 22.86 25.27 -7.02
C TYR A 456 22.10 24.52 -8.13
N THR A 457 22.85 23.98 -9.09
CA THR A 457 22.35 23.17 -10.21
C THR A 457 22.34 21.67 -9.89
N SER A 458 23.18 21.23 -8.95
CA SER A 458 23.32 19.85 -8.49
C SER A 458 23.46 19.77 -6.95
N SER A 459 23.18 18.60 -6.36
CA SER A 459 23.44 18.34 -4.94
C SER A 459 24.92 18.47 -4.57
N LEU A 460 25.82 18.29 -5.54
CA LEU A 460 27.27 18.42 -5.38
C LEU A 460 27.68 19.84 -4.98
N GLU A 461 26.89 20.85 -5.34
CA GLU A 461 27.15 22.27 -5.12
C GLU A 461 26.53 22.78 -3.80
N LEU A 462 25.81 21.93 -3.07
CA LEU A 462 25.16 22.30 -1.80
C LEU A 462 26.22 22.62 -0.72
N PRO A 463 26.05 23.71 0.05
CA PRO A 463 26.98 24.10 1.10
C PRO A 463 27.21 23.02 2.17
N ASP A 464 28.47 22.85 2.60
CA ASP A 464 28.88 21.85 3.60
C ASP A 464 28.10 21.98 4.94
N ASN A 465 27.59 23.16 5.32
CA ASN A 465 26.76 23.31 6.53
C ASN A 465 25.39 22.63 6.38
N THR A 466 24.78 22.70 5.20
CA THR A 466 23.50 22.06 4.84
C THR A 466 23.67 20.55 4.79
N LEU A 467 24.79 20.09 4.21
CA LEU A 467 25.14 18.66 4.13
C LEU A 467 25.48 18.04 5.50
N ASN A 468 26.17 18.77 6.37
CA ASN A 468 26.43 18.31 7.74
C ASN A 468 25.17 18.35 8.61
N PHE A 469 24.22 19.26 8.32
CA PHE A 469 22.91 19.26 8.98
C PHE A 469 22.09 18.03 8.62
N ILE A 470 21.83 17.76 7.33
CA ILE A 470 21.01 16.61 6.91
C ILE A 470 21.65 15.29 7.35
N LYS A 471 22.99 15.22 7.37
CA LYS A 471 23.73 14.06 7.89
C LYS A 471 23.39 13.73 9.35
N LYS A 472 23.03 14.72 10.18
CA LYS A 472 22.62 14.55 11.58
C LYS A 472 21.10 14.49 11.78
N HIS A 473 20.33 15.13 10.90
CA HIS A 473 18.89 15.35 11.05
C HIS A 473 18.02 14.70 9.94
N PRO A 474 18.12 13.37 9.70
CA PRO A 474 17.27 12.70 8.72
C PRO A 474 15.83 12.48 9.21
N LEU A 475 15.54 12.67 10.50
CA LEU A 475 14.23 12.36 11.12
C LEU A 475 13.38 13.64 11.29
N MET A 476 12.14 13.61 10.82
CA MET A 476 11.14 14.65 11.07
C MET A 476 10.55 14.53 12.48
N GLU A 477 10.18 15.66 13.09
CA GLU A 477 9.47 15.70 14.39
C GLU A 477 7.98 15.38 14.22
N GLU A 478 7.38 15.83 13.12
CA GLU A 478 5.98 15.55 12.80
C GLU A 478 5.77 14.12 12.29
N GLN A 479 4.54 13.63 12.42
CA GLN A 479 4.15 12.26 12.19
C GLN A 479 3.06 12.22 11.13
N VAL A 480 3.21 11.36 10.11
CA VAL A 480 2.21 11.19 9.05
C VAL A 480 1.02 10.43 9.62
N GLY A 481 -0.09 11.13 9.82
CA GLY A 481 -1.36 10.55 10.25
C GLY A 481 -2.14 9.91 9.10
N PRO A 482 -3.05 8.96 9.39
CA PRO A 482 -3.92 8.38 8.38
C PRO A 482 -5.06 9.35 8.06
N ARG A 483 -5.57 9.31 6.83
CA ARG A 483 -6.55 10.25 6.25
C ARG A 483 -7.75 10.58 7.16
N TRP A 484 -8.23 9.59 7.90
CA TRP A 484 -9.42 9.67 8.74
C TRP A 484 -9.11 9.73 10.25
N GLY A 485 -7.84 9.93 10.64
CA GLY A 485 -7.37 9.91 12.03
C GLY A 485 -7.41 8.53 12.72
N ARG A 486 -7.84 7.49 11.99
CA ARG A 486 -8.02 6.10 12.44
C ARG A 486 -7.81 5.12 11.27
N PRO A 487 -7.76 3.79 11.51
CA PRO A 487 -7.73 2.79 10.45
C PRO A 487 -9.06 2.72 9.70
N LEU A 488 -9.01 2.33 8.42
CA LEU A 488 -10.20 2.00 7.62
C LEU A 488 -10.88 0.71 8.11
N LEU A 489 -10.07 -0.26 8.52
CA LEU A 489 -10.48 -1.59 8.96
C LEU A 489 -9.54 -2.07 10.07
N VAL A 490 -10.10 -2.70 11.10
CA VAL A 490 -9.37 -3.54 12.06
C VAL A 490 -10.04 -4.92 12.14
N LYS A 491 -9.25 -5.99 12.20
CA LYS A 491 -9.70 -7.36 12.53
C LYS A 491 -8.97 -7.85 13.78
N LYS A 492 -9.68 -8.64 14.60
CA LYS A 492 -9.11 -9.46 15.66
C LYS A 492 -8.82 -10.85 15.13
N ASP A 493 -7.75 -11.48 15.61
CA ASP A 493 -7.42 -12.90 15.39
C ASP A 493 -7.26 -13.30 13.91
N THR A 494 -7.22 -12.31 13.01
CA THR A 494 -6.87 -12.45 11.58
C THR A 494 -5.56 -11.71 11.33
N ASN A 495 -4.55 -12.38 10.80
CA ASN A 495 -3.30 -11.75 10.39
C ASN A 495 -3.41 -11.29 8.93
N PHE A 496 -3.48 -9.99 8.66
CA PHE A 496 -3.41 -9.47 7.30
C PHE A 496 -1.97 -9.53 6.80
N THR A 497 -1.78 -10.02 5.58
CA THR A 497 -0.46 -10.21 4.95
C THR A 497 -0.20 -9.18 3.87
N HIS A 498 -1.02 -9.16 2.83
CA HIS A 498 -0.86 -8.34 1.63
C HIS A 498 -2.15 -7.57 1.29
N LEU A 499 -2.01 -6.52 0.48
CA LEU A 499 -3.15 -5.72 0.02
C LEU A 499 -2.89 -5.21 -1.40
N VAL A 500 -3.94 -5.19 -2.24
CA VAL A 500 -3.99 -4.39 -3.46
C VAL A 500 -5.31 -3.62 -3.55
N ALA A 501 -5.33 -2.52 -4.30
CA ALA A 501 -6.52 -1.70 -4.50
C ALA A 501 -6.80 -1.44 -5.99
N ASP A 502 -8.06 -1.23 -6.32
CA ASP A 502 -8.51 -0.77 -7.64
C ASP A 502 -9.53 0.38 -7.49
N ARG A 503 -9.63 1.23 -8.51
CA ARG A 503 -10.62 2.30 -8.61
C ARG A 503 -11.67 1.93 -9.65
N VAL A 504 -12.91 1.82 -9.23
CA VAL A 504 -14.05 1.34 -10.02
C VAL A 504 -15.08 2.47 -10.12
N THR A 505 -15.52 2.79 -11.33
CA THR A 505 -16.64 3.74 -11.53
C THR A 505 -17.96 2.98 -11.39
N GLY A 506 -18.83 3.41 -10.48
CA GLY A 506 -20.19 2.86 -10.33
C GLY A 506 -21.16 3.39 -11.39
N LEU A 507 -22.38 2.82 -11.43
CA LEU A 507 -23.46 3.29 -12.32
C LEU A 507 -23.97 4.71 -11.97
N ASP A 508 -23.63 5.21 -10.79
CA ASP A 508 -23.84 6.60 -10.36
C ASP A 508 -22.77 7.57 -10.89
N GLY A 509 -21.76 7.07 -11.60
CA GLY A 509 -20.60 7.84 -12.07
C GLY A 509 -19.55 8.15 -10.99
N ALA A 510 -19.74 7.68 -9.76
CA ALA A 510 -18.80 7.90 -8.67
C ALA A 510 -17.66 6.86 -8.70
N THR A 511 -16.45 7.29 -8.37
CA THR A 511 -15.27 6.40 -8.29
C THR A 511 -15.12 5.83 -6.89
N TYR A 512 -15.35 4.53 -6.75
CA TYR A 512 -15.15 3.75 -5.54
C TYR A 512 -13.76 3.12 -5.51
N THR A 513 -13.14 3.01 -4.34
CA THR A 513 -11.90 2.22 -4.17
C THR A 513 -12.23 0.87 -3.55
N VAL A 514 -11.88 -0.22 -4.22
CA VAL A 514 -12.02 -1.58 -3.70
C VAL A 514 -10.65 -2.07 -3.20
N LEU A 515 -10.62 -2.67 -2.02
CA LEU A 515 -9.46 -3.26 -1.39
C LEU A 515 -9.60 -4.79 -1.42
N PHE A 516 -8.53 -5.47 -1.83
CA PHE A 516 -8.39 -6.92 -1.77
C PHE A 516 -7.25 -7.23 -0.79
N ILE A 517 -7.57 -7.91 0.32
CA ILE A 517 -6.70 -8.04 1.50
C ILE A 517 -6.42 -9.52 1.76
N GLY A 518 -5.17 -9.94 1.61
CA GLY A 518 -4.71 -11.29 1.91
C GLY A 518 -4.56 -11.53 3.41
N THR A 519 -4.68 -12.78 3.82
CA THR A 519 -4.56 -13.22 5.22
C THR A 519 -3.54 -14.35 5.40
N GLY A 520 -3.10 -14.55 6.65
CA GLY A 520 -2.15 -15.59 7.03
C GLY A 520 -2.73 -17.02 7.01
N ASP A 521 -4.05 -17.15 6.91
CA ASP A 521 -4.83 -18.39 6.93
C ASP A 521 -5.55 -18.66 5.59
N GLY A 522 -5.15 -17.97 4.52
CA GLY A 522 -5.50 -18.30 3.13
C GLY A 522 -6.77 -17.65 2.59
N TRP A 523 -7.46 -16.84 3.40
CA TRP A 523 -8.56 -15.99 2.95
C TRP A 523 -8.09 -14.74 2.21
N LEU A 524 -8.91 -14.30 1.28
CA LEU A 524 -8.87 -12.96 0.69
C LEU A 524 -10.16 -12.22 1.06
N LEU A 525 -10.04 -11.10 1.78
CA LEU A 525 -11.16 -10.21 2.07
C LEU A 525 -11.32 -9.19 0.92
N LYS A 526 -12.55 -8.98 0.47
CA LYS A 526 -12.92 -7.93 -0.49
C LYS A 526 -13.75 -6.86 0.20
N ALA A 527 -13.28 -5.61 0.17
CA ALA A 527 -13.91 -4.48 0.84
C ALA A 527 -14.05 -3.28 -0.09
N VAL A 528 -15.15 -2.51 -0.01
CA VAL A 528 -15.24 -1.20 -0.65
C VAL A 528 -15.02 -0.09 0.38
N ASN A 529 -14.12 0.84 0.06
CA ASN A 529 -13.90 2.07 0.81
C ASN A 529 -15.01 3.08 0.46
N LEU A 530 -15.72 3.54 1.49
CA LEU A 530 -16.83 4.50 1.39
C LEU A 530 -16.47 5.85 2.04
N GLY A 531 -15.16 6.12 2.19
CA GLY A 531 -14.61 7.28 2.89
C GLY A 531 -14.31 6.93 4.36
N PRO A 532 -15.01 7.52 5.33
CA PRO A 532 -14.70 7.32 6.76
C PRO A 532 -15.04 5.93 7.33
N TRP A 533 -15.55 4.99 6.52
CA TRP A 533 -15.78 3.58 6.87
C TRP A 533 -15.65 2.68 5.61
N VAL A 534 -15.55 1.36 5.83
CA VAL A 534 -15.54 0.34 4.76
C VAL A 534 -16.74 -0.59 4.85
N HIS A 535 -17.11 -1.21 3.74
CA HIS A 535 -18.08 -2.32 3.71
C HIS A 535 -17.38 -3.59 3.22
N LEU A 536 -17.38 -4.65 4.05
CA LEU A 536 -16.82 -5.95 3.69
C LEU A 536 -17.82 -6.71 2.81
N ILE A 537 -17.56 -6.74 1.51
CA ILE A 537 -18.41 -7.38 0.50
C ILE A 537 -18.39 -8.89 0.71
N GLU A 538 -17.20 -9.49 0.82
CA GLU A 538 -17.03 -10.93 0.98
C GLU A 538 -15.64 -11.34 1.47
N GLU A 539 -15.51 -12.61 1.86
CA GLU A 539 -14.25 -13.32 2.09
C GLU A 539 -14.22 -14.62 1.27
N LEU A 540 -13.07 -14.91 0.64
CA LEU A 540 -12.86 -16.05 -0.26
C LEU A 540 -11.72 -16.92 0.28
N GLN A 541 -11.91 -18.22 0.51
CA GLN A 541 -10.81 -19.13 0.88
C GLN A 541 -9.98 -19.45 -0.38
N VAL A 542 -8.95 -18.65 -0.66
CA VAL A 542 -8.12 -18.75 -1.87
C VAL A 542 -7.13 -19.92 -1.74
N PHE A 543 -6.52 -20.10 -0.57
CA PHE A 543 -5.65 -21.23 -0.26
C PHE A 543 -6.17 -21.96 0.96
N ASP A 544 -6.05 -23.29 0.98
CA ASP A 544 -6.45 -24.10 2.12
C ASP A 544 -5.27 -24.18 3.12
N GLN A 545 -5.37 -23.43 4.22
CA GLN A 545 -4.38 -23.37 5.33
C GLN A 545 -2.98 -22.80 5.00
N GLU A 546 -2.78 -22.18 3.82
CA GLU A 546 -1.54 -21.44 3.50
C GLU A 546 -1.76 -19.91 3.48
N PRO A 547 -0.77 -19.10 3.88
CA PRO A 547 -0.87 -17.64 3.83
C PRO A 547 -0.90 -17.08 2.39
N VAL A 548 -1.64 -15.98 2.20
CA VAL A 548 -1.58 -15.17 0.97
C VAL A 548 -0.30 -14.34 1.01
N GLU A 549 0.79 -14.84 0.43
CA GLU A 549 2.12 -14.22 0.48
C GLU A 549 2.48 -13.38 -0.76
N SER A 550 1.56 -13.22 -1.72
CA SER A 550 1.68 -12.20 -2.78
C SER A 550 0.32 -11.86 -3.41
N LEU A 551 0.16 -10.63 -3.93
CA LEU A 551 -1.03 -10.16 -4.64
C LEU A 551 -0.66 -9.19 -5.77
N VAL A 552 -1.21 -9.38 -6.98
CA VAL A 552 -1.14 -8.40 -8.09
C VAL A 552 -2.44 -8.38 -8.90
N LEU A 553 -2.86 -7.20 -9.34
CA LEU A 553 -4.17 -6.95 -9.97
C LEU A 553 -3.99 -6.45 -11.41
N SER A 554 -4.64 -7.10 -12.38
CA SER A 554 -4.84 -6.60 -13.74
C SER A 554 -6.16 -5.82 -13.79
N ARG A 555 -6.03 -4.51 -14.00
CA ARG A 555 -7.15 -3.59 -14.15
C ARG A 555 -7.74 -3.68 -15.56
N SER A 556 -6.91 -4.00 -16.55
CA SER A 556 -7.33 -4.16 -17.95
C SER A 556 -8.15 -5.44 -18.16
N LYS A 557 -7.76 -6.56 -17.55
CA LYS A 557 -8.45 -7.87 -17.69
C LYS A 557 -9.46 -8.17 -16.56
N LYS A 558 -9.54 -7.30 -15.53
CA LYS A 558 -10.40 -7.46 -14.34
C LYS A 558 -10.10 -8.77 -13.57
N LEU A 559 -8.81 -9.06 -13.41
CA LEU A 559 -8.29 -10.26 -12.74
C LEU A 559 -7.38 -9.89 -11.57
N LEU A 560 -7.40 -10.72 -10.54
CA LEU A 560 -6.45 -10.72 -9.44
C LEU A 560 -5.64 -12.02 -9.49
N PHE A 561 -4.38 -11.93 -9.09
CA PHE A 561 -3.50 -13.07 -8.90
C PHE A 561 -2.99 -13.09 -7.47
N ALA A 562 -2.99 -14.26 -6.85
CA ALA A 562 -2.51 -14.49 -5.49
C ALA A 562 -1.45 -15.59 -5.49
N GLY A 563 -0.37 -15.40 -4.72
CA GLY A 563 0.72 -16.37 -4.56
C GLY A 563 0.81 -16.90 -3.14
N SER A 564 1.12 -18.19 -3.00
CA SER A 564 1.49 -18.86 -1.74
C SER A 564 2.75 -19.72 -1.93
N ARG A 565 3.08 -20.54 -0.94
CA ARG A 565 4.23 -21.45 -0.99
C ARG A 565 3.99 -22.68 -1.87
N SER A 566 2.75 -23.15 -2.00
CA SER A 566 2.42 -24.29 -2.88
C SER A 566 2.02 -23.89 -4.31
N GLN A 567 1.39 -22.72 -4.51
CA GLN A 567 0.67 -22.46 -5.76
C GLN A 567 0.46 -20.97 -6.07
N LEU A 568 0.07 -20.72 -7.32
CA LEU A 568 -0.42 -19.46 -7.87
C LEU A 568 -1.92 -19.61 -8.20
N VAL A 569 -2.73 -18.60 -7.87
CA VAL A 569 -4.19 -18.60 -8.12
C VAL A 569 -4.57 -17.36 -8.92
N GLN A 570 -5.37 -17.54 -9.97
CA GLN A 570 -6.02 -16.49 -10.75
C GLN A 570 -7.52 -16.46 -10.43
N LEU A 571 -8.06 -15.29 -10.11
CA LEU A 571 -9.49 -15.10 -9.81
C LEU A 571 -10.04 -13.77 -10.39
N PRO A 572 -11.33 -13.69 -10.78
CA PRO A 572 -11.94 -12.44 -11.22
C PRO A 572 -12.16 -11.47 -10.05
N LEU A 573 -12.15 -10.16 -10.34
CA LEU A 573 -12.39 -9.12 -9.31
C LEU A 573 -13.82 -9.16 -8.75
N ALA A 574 -14.77 -9.77 -9.47
CA ALA A 574 -16.08 -10.14 -8.95
C ALA A 574 -16.67 -11.33 -9.73
N ASP A 575 -17.27 -12.27 -9.01
CA ASP A 575 -18.34 -13.10 -9.56
C ASP A 575 -19.67 -12.47 -9.15
N CYS A 576 -20.41 -11.92 -10.12
CA CYS A 576 -21.75 -11.38 -9.88
C CYS A 576 -22.85 -12.46 -9.98
N VAL A 577 -22.58 -13.61 -10.62
CA VAL A 577 -23.59 -14.63 -10.95
C VAL A 577 -24.09 -15.37 -9.71
N LYS A 578 -23.26 -15.46 -8.65
CA LYS A 578 -23.67 -15.93 -7.32
C LYS A 578 -24.82 -15.16 -6.67
N TYR A 579 -25.13 -13.93 -7.11
CA TYR A 579 -26.20 -13.11 -6.54
C TYR A 579 -27.53 -13.34 -7.28
N ARG A 580 -28.42 -14.12 -6.65
CA ARG A 580 -29.59 -14.72 -7.35
C ARG A 580 -30.85 -13.85 -7.40
N SER A 581 -30.84 -12.65 -6.79
CA SER A 581 -31.98 -11.73 -6.80
C SER A 581 -31.52 -10.27 -6.84
N CYS A 582 -32.42 -9.35 -7.22
CA CYS A 582 -32.14 -7.92 -7.19
C CYS A 582 -31.71 -7.44 -5.80
N ALA A 583 -32.41 -7.86 -4.76
CA ALA A 583 -32.08 -7.48 -3.39
C ALA A 583 -30.69 -8.00 -2.98
N ASP A 584 -30.37 -9.26 -3.30
CA ASP A 584 -29.04 -9.83 -3.01
C ASP A 584 -27.91 -9.12 -3.78
N CYS A 585 -28.13 -8.84 -5.07
CA CYS A 585 -27.18 -8.13 -5.94
C CYS A 585 -26.92 -6.69 -5.49
N VAL A 586 -27.96 -5.94 -5.12
CA VAL A 586 -27.81 -4.55 -4.64
C VAL A 586 -27.26 -4.52 -3.21
N LEU A 587 -27.72 -5.39 -2.30
CA LEU A 587 -27.21 -5.48 -0.93
C LEU A 587 -25.75 -5.97 -0.86
N ALA A 588 -25.21 -6.59 -1.92
CA ALA A 588 -23.78 -6.87 -2.02
C ALA A 588 -22.94 -5.60 -1.93
N ARG A 589 -23.46 -4.48 -2.47
CA ARG A 589 -22.80 -3.16 -2.57
C ARG A 589 -21.44 -3.24 -3.28
N ASP A 590 -21.35 -4.16 -4.23
CA ASP A 590 -20.15 -4.47 -4.99
C ASP A 590 -20.09 -3.56 -6.23
N PRO A 591 -19.14 -2.61 -6.34
CA PRO A 591 -19.13 -1.65 -7.44
C PRO A 591 -18.87 -2.30 -8.81
N TYR A 592 -18.39 -3.56 -8.86
CA TYR A 592 -18.28 -4.31 -10.12
C TYR A 592 -19.61 -4.93 -10.58
N CYS A 593 -20.63 -5.04 -9.71
CA CYS A 593 -21.86 -5.79 -9.99
C CYS A 593 -23.12 -4.91 -10.01
N ALA A 594 -24.04 -5.19 -10.94
CA ALA A 594 -25.33 -4.54 -11.07
C ALA A 594 -26.43 -5.54 -11.45
N TRP A 595 -27.68 -5.27 -11.04
CA TRP A 595 -28.83 -6.08 -11.40
C TRP A 595 -29.41 -5.64 -12.75
N SER A 596 -29.45 -6.54 -13.73
CA SER A 596 -30.13 -6.29 -15.00
C SER A 596 -31.62 -6.63 -14.89
N VAL A 597 -32.48 -5.62 -15.05
CA VAL A 597 -33.95 -5.81 -15.05
C VAL A 597 -34.40 -6.69 -16.22
N ASN A 598 -33.71 -6.56 -17.36
CA ASN A 598 -34.03 -7.23 -18.62
C ASN A 598 -33.80 -8.74 -18.54
N THR A 599 -32.61 -9.16 -18.11
CA THR A 599 -32.28 -10.60 -17.96
C THR A 599 -32.73 -11.18 -16.62
N SER A 600 -33.10 -10.34 -15.65
CA SER A 600 -33.42 -10.72 -14.27
C SER A 600 -32.28 -11.51 -13.61
N ARG A 601 -31.05 -11.00 -13.77
CA ARG A 601 -29.80 -11.55 -13.21
C ARG A 601 -28.88 -10.43 -12.74
N CYS A 602 -28.02 -10.74 -11.77
CA CYS A 602 -26.88 -9.90 -11.42
C CYS A 602 -25.76 -10.13 -12.45
N VAL A 603 -25.14 -9.05 -12.94
CA VAL A 603 -24.14 -9.03 -14.02
C VAL A 603 -23.02 -8.06 -13.68
N ALA A 604 -21.88 -8.16 -14.36
CA ALA A 604 -20.82 -7.16 -14.25
C ALA A 604 -21.25 -5.83 -14.91
N VAL A 605 -20.85 -4.70 -14.31
CA VAL A 605 -21.15 -3.33 -14.79
C VAL A 605 -20.61 -3.10 -16.20
N ASP A 606 -19.36 -3.48 -16.46
CA ASP A 606 -18.67 -3.27 -17.75
C ASP A 606 -19.10 -4.26 -18.86
N GLY A 607 -20.20 -5.01 -18.65
CA GLY A 607 -20.67 -6.06 -19.57
C GLY A 607 -21.49 -5.54 -20.75
N PRO A 608 -21.72 -6.37 -21.79
CA PRO A 608 -22.53 -6.03 -22.97
C PRO A 608 -24.05 -5.91 -22.69
N PHE A 609 -24.46 -5.90 -21.42
CA PHE A 609 -25.85 -5.87 -20.99
C PHE A 609 -26.34 -4.42 -20.90
N GLY A 610 -26.88 -3.91 -22.01
CA GLY A 610 -27.35 -2.54 -22.14
C GLY A 610 -28.49 -2.12 -21.19
N SER A 611 -28.92 -0.88 -21.35
CA SER A 611 -29.76 -0.06 -20.44
C SER A 611 -30.84 -0.79 -19.64
N SER A 612 -31.06 -0.31 -18.40
CA SER A 612 -31.84 -0.92 -17.29
C SER A 612 -31.02 -1.85 -16.38
N LEU A 613 -29.83 -1.38 -15.98
CA LEU A 613 -29.05 -1.90 -14.87
C LEU A 613 -29.37 -1.12 -13.58
N ILE A 614 -29.22 -1.75 -12.41
CA ILE A 614 -29.47 -1.19 -11.08
C ILE A 614 -28.29 -1.52 -10.16
N GLN A 615 -27.70 -0.51 -9.53
CA GLN A 615 -26.62 -0.66 -8.54
C GLN A 615 -26.70 0.49 -7.53
N HIS A 616 -26.49 0.18 -6.25
CA HIS A 616 -26.28 1.19 -5.21
C HIS A 616 -25.16 0.71 -4.27
N VAL A 617 -24.06 1.47 -4.21
CA VAL A 617 -22.87 1.12 -3.42
C VAL A 617 -22.92 1.79 -2.03
N THR A 618 -23.54 2.97 -1.92
CA THR A 618 -23.63 3.78 -0.70
C THR A 618 -24.86 3.49 0.17
N VAL A 619 -25.97 3.04 -0.42
CA VAL A 619 -27.28 2.86 0.24
C VAL A 619 -27.56 1.40 0.56
N SER A 620 -28.23 1.12 1.68
CA SER A 620 -28.60 -0.22 2.16
C SER A 620 -30.08 -0.58 2.04
N ASP A 621 -30.98 0.38 1.82
CA ASP A 621 -32.39 0.09 1.60
C ASP A 621 -32.66 -0.33 0.15
N THR A 622 -33.37 -1.45 -0.05
CA THR A 622 -33.77 -1.97 -1.37
C THR A 622 -35.29 -1.87 -1.63
N SER A 623 -36.06 -1.37 -0.66
CA SER A 623 -37.53 -1.42 -0.63
C SER A 623 -38.20 -0.72 -1.83
N GLY A 624 -37.68 0.44 -2.25
CA GLY A 624 -38.12 1.13 -3.46
C GLY A 624 -37.42 0.64 -4.74
N ILE A 625 -36.18 0.14 -4.62
CA ILE A 625 -35.24 -0.07 -5.73
C ILE A 625 -35.62 -1.28 -6.59
N CYS A 626 -35.91 -2.41 -5.96
CA CYS A 626 -36.14 -3.67 -6.68
C CYS A 626 -37.60 -3.88 -7.14
N ASN A 627 -38.51 -2.95 -6.83
CA ASN A 627 -39.96 -3.11 -7.02
C ASN A 627 -40.52 -2.56 -8.36
N LEU A 628 -39.67 -2.43 -9.38
CA LEU A 628 -40.05 -1.91 -10.71
C LEU A 628 -41.02 -2.80 -11.52
N ARG A 629 -41.43 -3.97 -11.02
CA ARG A 629 -42.52 -4.81 -11.58
C ARG A 629 -43.85 -4.62 -10.82
N GLY A 630 -44.22 -3.38 -10.51
CA GLY A 630 -45.43 -3.07 -9.73
C GLY A 630 -46.64 -2.52 -10.51
N ASN A 631 -46.43 -1.63 -11.49
CA ASN A 631 -47.51 -0.72 -11.92
C ASN A 631 -47.81 -0.71 -13.44
N LYS A 632 -48.26 -1.87 -13.95
CA LYS A 632 -49.03 -1.98 -15.21
C LYS A 632 -50.27 -2.89 -15.04
N LYS A 633 -51.09 -2.63 -14.02
CA LYS A 633 -52.48 -3.11 -14.02
C LYS A 633 -53.25 -2.29 -15.06
N GLY A 634 -53.72 -2.94 -16.12
CA GLY A 634 -54.50 -2.29 -17.16
C GLY A 634 -55.83 -1.77 -16.62
N SER A 635 -56.01 -0.46 -16.60
CA SER A 635 -57.32 0.16 -16.40
C SER A 635 -58.16 -0.04 -17.66
N HIS A 636 -58.96 -1.11 -17.71
CA HIS A 636 -60.00 -1.26 -18.73
C HIS A 636 -60.94 -0.05 -18.68
N PRO A 637 -61.05 0.75 -19.76
CA PRO A 637 -62.04 1.81 -19.82
C PRO A 637 -63.42 1.16 -19.94
N LYS A 638 -64.35 1.50 -19.03
CA LYS A 638 -65.76 1.18 -19.24
C LYS A 638 -66.29 2.04 -20.38
N THR A 639 -66.62 1.42 -21.50
CA THR A 639 -67.52 1.99 -22.52
C THR A 639 -68.95 2.02 -21.93
N SER A 640 -69.93 2.82 -22.37
CA SER A 640 -70.16 3.65 -23.57
C SER A 640 -71.29 4.67 -23.24
N PRO A 641 -71.90 5.39 -24.21
CA PRO A 641 -71.41 5.97 -25.48
C PRO A 641 -70.96 7.43 -25.20
N TRP A 642 -71.00 8.49 -26.02
CA TRP A 642 -71.45 8.81 -27.39
C TRP A 642 -70.39 9.76 -28.01
N TRP A 643 -70.40 10.27 -29.25
CA TRP A 643 -71.27 10.21 -30.44
C TRP A 643 -70.41 9.84 -31.67
N ARG A 644 -71.01 9.70 -32.88
CA ARG A 644 -70.27 9.48 -34.13
C ARG A 644 -70.15 10.77 -34.96
N ALA A 645 -68.95 11.09 -35.42
CA ALA A 645 -68.66 11.64 -36.75
C ALA A 645 -67.16 11.42 -37.08
N ARG A 646 -66.79 11.40 -38.36
CA ARG A 646 -65.41 11.20 -38.85
C ARG A 646 -64.96 12.39 -39.70
N THR A 647 -63.67 12.41 -40.06
CA THR A 647 -62.95 13.41 -40.89
C THR A 647 -62.68 14.72 -40.13
N TRP A 648 -61.59 15.45 -40.35
CA TRP A 648 -60.79 15.62 -41.58
C TRP A 648 -59.32 15.15 -41.52
N CYS A 649 -58.68 15.17 -42.70
CA CYS A 649 -57.25 14.96 -42.89
C CYS A 649 -56.45 16.24 -42.60
N CYS A 650 -55.14 16.12 -42.32
CA CYS A 650 -54.22 17.26 -42.18
C CYS A 650 -53.31 17.42 -43.42
N PRO A 651 -53.61 18.33 -44.36
CA PRO A 651 -52.62 18.96 -45.23
C PRO A 651 -51.94 20.17 -44.53
N ALA A 652 -50.92 20.75 -45.14
CA ALA A 652 -50.13 21.86 -44.59
C ALA A 652 -50.68 23.26 -44.97
N ALA A 653 -50.37 24.28 -44.15
CA ALA A 653 -50.27 25.69 -44.59
C ALA A 653 -49.55 26.60 -43.56
N SER A 654 -49.17 27.80 -44.02
CA SER A 654 -48.32 28.82 -43.37
C SER A 654 -49.08 29.97 -42.66
N LEU A 655 -48.37 30.69 -41.76
CA LEU A 655 -48.34 32.15 -41.49
C LEU A 655 -49.60 33.04 -41.69
N PRO A 656 -49.80 34.06 -40.82
CA PRO A 656 -49.52 35.44 -41.27
C PRO A 656 -48.94 36.42 -40.21
N THR A 657 -48.59 37.63 -40.67
CA THR A 657 -48.06 38.81 -39.94
C THR A 657 -49.06 39.99 -39.94
N TRP A 658 -48.89 41.01 -39.07
CA TRP A 658 -49.34 42.44 -39.17
C TRP A 658 -48.63 43.28 -38.05
N PRO A 659 -48.56 44.63 -38.04
CA PRO A 659 -47.90 45.51 -39.03
C PRO A 659 -46.97 46.64 -38.47
N THR A 660 -46.47 47.47 -39.39
CA THR A 660 -45.57 48.66 -39.33
C THR A 660 -46.32 49.99 -38.96
N PRO A 661 -45.75 51.25 -38.91
CA PRO A 661 -44.51 51.76 -39.56
C PRO A 661 -43.66 52.89 -38.90
N ALA A 662 -42.43 53.13 -39.44
CA ALA A 662 -41.79 54.44 -39.72
C ALA A 662 -40.35 54.27 -40.28
N GLY A 663 -39.79 55.31 -40.93
CA GLY A 663 -38.39 55.42 -41.41
C GLY A 663 -37.94 56.91 -41.42
N PRO A 664 -36.87 57.36 -42.15
CA PRO A 664 -35.99 56.63 -43.08
C PRO A 664 -34.46 56.96 -42.95
N SER A 665 -33.67 56.63 -43.99
CA SER A 665 -32.23 56.96 -44.28
C SER A 665 -31.13 56.16 -43.55
N GLY A 666 -29.99 55.80 -44.17
CA GLY A 666 -29.64 55.83 -45.60
C GLY A 666 -28.20 55.38 -45.96
N ALA A 667 -28.02 54.81 -47.16
CA ALA A 667 -26.78 54.59 -47.97
C ALA A 667 -25.58 53.73 -47.44
N GLY A 668 -24.94 52.97 -48.36
CA GLY A 668 -23.61 52.33 -48.18
C GLY A 668 -23.49 50.90 -48.74
N THR A 669 -22.46 50.58 -49.54
CA THR A 669 -22.32 49.30 -50.29
C THR A 669 -20.89 48.71 -50.35
N CYS A 670 -20.81 47.44 -50.81
CA CYS A 670 -19.64 46.60 -51.18
C CYS A 670 -19.24 45.51 -50.14
N LEU A 671 -19.39 44.19 -50.37
CA LEU A 671 -18.77 43.26 -51.37
C LEU A 671 -17.32 42.85 -50.97
N ARG A 672 -16.85 41.58 -51.06
CA ARG A 672 -17.31 40.41 -51.87
C ARG A 672 -16.80 39.02 -51.38
N ASN A 673 -17.54 37.96 -51.74
CA ASN A 673 -17.15 36.58 -52.13
C ASN A 673 -16.59 35.49 -51.17
N SER A 674 -17.26 34.32 -51.26
CA SER A 674 -16.82 32.93 -50.96
C SER A 674 -16.19 32.27 -52.22
N PRO A 675 -16.10 30.92 -52.50
CA PRO A 675 -16.79 29.73 -51.94
C PRO A 675 -15.92 28.45 -51.74
N ALA A 676 -16.57 27.29 -51.55
CA ALA A 676 -15.99 25.94 -51.44
C ALA A 676 -16.65 24.94 -52.44
N PRO A 677 -16.09 23.72 -52.60
CA PRO A 677 -16.82 22.48 -52.93
C PRO A 677 -16.53 21.36 -51.87
N SER A 678 -17.40 20.44 -51.42
CA SER A 678 -18.25 19.41 -52.07
C SER A 678 -17.47 18.26 -52.77
N SER A 679 -17.80 16.95 -52.71
CA SER A 679 -18.75 16.15 -51.90
C SER A 679 -18.69 14.64 -52.27
N MET A 680 -19.34 13.76 -51.49
CA MET A 680 -19.76 12.36 -51.84
C MET A 680 -18.73 11.20 -51.80
N THR A 681 -19.25 9.96 -51.98
CA THR A 681 -18.78 8.68 -51.41
C THR A 681 -18.71 7.52 -52.48
N PRO A 682 -18.76 6.20 -52.15
CA PRO A 682 -17.59 5.35 -51.91
C PRO A 682 -17.45 4.14 -52.87
N ALA A 683 -16.30 3.44 -52.87
CA ALA A 683 -16.10 2.15 -53.57
C ALA A 683 -15.02 1.27 -52.88
N CYS A 684 -14.98 -0.02 -53.24
CA CYS A 684 -14.16 -1.06 -52.58
C CYS A 684 -12.92 -1.51 -53.37
N ARG A 685 -11.93 -2.05 -52.62
CA ARG A 685 -10.93 -3.13 -52.90
C ARG A 685 -10.92 -3.77 -54.31
N PRO A 686 -9.73 -4.13 -54.86
CA PRO A 686 -8.95 -5.26 -54.31
C PRO A 686 -7.42 -5.03 -54.18
N TRP A 687 -6.68 -6.12 -53.93
CA TRP A 687 -5.25 -6.18 -53.57
C TRP A 687 -4.26 -5.86 -54.69
N SER A 688 -3.11 -5.34 -54.28
CA SER A 688 -1.78 -5.88 -54.61
C SER A 688 -0.97 -5.97 -53.32
#